data_AF-A0A8C9TEA8-F1
#
_entry.id   AF-A0A8C9TEA8-F1
#
_cell.length_a   1.000
_cell.length_b   1.000
_cell.length_c   1.000
_cell.angle_alpha   90.00
_cell.angle_beta   90.00
_cell.angle_gamma   90.00
#
_symmetry.space_group_name_H-M   'P 1'
#
loop_
_entity.id
_entity.type
_entity.pdbx_description
1 polymer ?
#
loop_
_entity_poly.entity_id
_entity_poly.type
_entity_poly.pdbx_seq_one_letter_code
_entity_poly.pdbx_strand_id
1 'polypeptide(L)'
;MAAQESSRVLLLEEEIRSLSKELVQCQADKEFVWSLWKRLQVANPDLTQAVSLVVEREKHKAEAKDRKVLEILQMKDSKIQELEQKVTLREQEIENATQRKATADEEGTAVKKELAAVRLKLKDKSREIRELKEQQKKEVQQQRGLEEVKEGLNARCTNLQRDVEMLQQQAAQLEQERASLTSRVQMLESEAQAARLCAEEVQSRCSHLSGQLSVKEDLLAKAEEQVVKLGHELLEVRSQYQQSMAHSSEQDQLIAQLQGLHQDAQHLLRSQEEAHAAETTSQQKLYGELSACFEALKSSEAQLRHSHTSLTAQLCQKEQLICQLQVQMQQTQDQLKQTQDQLQRATSRLTQPLQSNLCDQESTVTRDPRWTGNLIQNQNTQRLCQTRQDAPVQRSRSLSPAGGGGRPSGEVSQASLAERRIRDLEELLQLKGQEIEELRRAHEKRHERLRLIQTNYKSVKEQLREAEEAQGLPKGRIQRAEPWQLRQEDSDAVWNELAYFKRHSKKLLAEKSNLEEEVDKLRVQSAVDRASLIELRLCLQQKEQELAHRVAEDAEVKSGAPAEASAQRLERALKKMAQLERKLRSLDKETVKLREANRELLETNEALQASLALLRSQEARASSQWDELKQELSAARRREAAVRQERGRMRQQLLRLRQELGVLQAARGRSGKVRPRAALQRHTPLVQAGSRKNPSKDGWEDVSGDSDTEEEYSDSLDSPRPERQAGTRSRTPRPQWGQLQRKRGKRAVPPTSSMPREGADECQADARTHTWGGPEVAQPMGRMRRMTRGGVRGLALRRRILSLQQQVTALQAGRTTAQRATAELQHANQQMTSQIQSLTQKLHANKQAAQRLTNEVSALENQKASLETELERWRAPRAPEHAPSHEPPGLAARTSEAELKLLQAKLKSSCSEVAKLSSTNRALKAELEEKEKQAKELQERISHMERDVNMKRQLAEDLKARMKILQDNDKTQKGLIEDLDKRVKTLSEEASNRKAFIESLKRRLSVATKEKNEYELSSRKLREDLERKERQIEALQARLAGSERALAELEEEAQRHMRGLAEQSTGVMEALQRKLGQANAQLEQLGAMVKVMASEILRDTQDVKMQLRRVKKRRNRRKRLKSSKLSRESLVRAQSVAASILNMSQTDLEDMLDTDEDAEDVQMDMKKDQDWLDQVMKILHQQSPSAALLADLIRAKMKERRLLTEELASFGDNVAQSP
;
A
#
# COMPACT_ATOMS: atom_id res chain seq x y z
N MET A 1 -90.49 50.73 110.98
CA MET A 1 -91.39 50.38 112.10
C MET A 1 -91.25 51.42 113.21
N ALA A 2 -90.51 51.20 114.31
CA ALA A 2 -90.51 52.09 115.48
C ALA A 2 -90.36 53.61 115.18
N ALA A 3 -89.38 54.02 114.37
CA ALA A 3 -89.20 55.44 114.02
C ALA A 3 -90.40 56.08 113.29
N GLN A 4 -91.20 55.27 112.59
CA GLN A 4 -92.35 55.72 111.81
C GLN A 4 -93.61 55.87 112.68
N GLU A 5 -93.71 55.09 113.76
CA GLU A 5 -94.75 55.26 114.79
C GLU A 5 -94.47 56.51 115.63
N SER A 6 -93.22 56.71 116.10
CA SER A 6 -92.86 57.93 116.83
C SER A 6 -93.06 59.21 116.01
N SER A 7 -92.71 59.19 114.72
CA SER A 7 -92.94 60.34 113.84
C SER A 7 -94.43 60.62 113.60
N ARG A 8 -95.28 59.57 113.59
CA ARG A 8 -96.74 59.71 113.49
C ARG A 8 -97.36 60.25 114.80
N VAL A 9 -96.82 59.86 115.96
CA VAL A 9 -97.24 60.42 117.26
C VAL A 9 -96.91 61.91 117.35
N LEU A 10 -95.70 62.32 116.95
CA LEU A 10 -95.29 63.73 116.97
C LEU A 10 -96.17 64.61 116.06
N LEU A 11 -96.51 64.14 114.86
CA LEU A 11 -97.45 64.85 113.97
C LEU A 11 -98.85 65.00 114.59
N LEU A 12 -99.39 63.93 115.19
CA LEU A 12 -100.69 63.98 115.89
C LEU A 12 -100.65 64.92 117.10
N GLU A 13 -99.54 64.98 117.84
CA GLU A 13 -99.37 65.94 118.92
C GLU A 13 -99.34 67.39 118.42
N GLU A 14 -98.66 67.66 117.29
CA GLU A 14 -98.62 68.99 116.67
C GLU A 14 -100.00 69.42 116.13
N GLU A 15 -100.75 68.50 115.54
CA GLU A 15 -102.15 68.72 115.13
C GLU A 15 -103.06 69.04 116.33
N ILE A 16 -102.96 68.27 117.43
CA ILE A 16 -103.70 68.57 118.67
C ILE A 16 -103.31 69.96 119.22
N ARG A 17 -102.01 70.31 119.17
CA ARG A 17 -101.50 71.62 119.59
C ARG A 17 -101.98 72.77 118.70
N SER A 18 -102.18 72.53 117.39
CA SER A 18 -102.69 73.56 116.47
C SER A 18 -104.18 73.79 116.68
N LEU A 19 -104.99 72.72 116.72
CA LEU A 19 -106.43 72.77 116.96
C LEU A 19 -106.77 73.44 118.31
N SER A 20 -105.96 73.19 119.34
CA SER A 20 -106.12 73.85 120.65
C SER A 20 -105.89 75.37 120.58
N LYS A 21 -104.91 75.83 119.79
CA LYS A 21 -104.66 77.26 119.57
C LYS A 21 -105.78 77.92 118.78
N GLU A 22 -106.33 77.24 117.77
CA GLU A 22 -107.47 77.71 116.98
C GLU A 22 -108.74 77.83 117.83
N LEU A 23 -109.01 76.85 118.71
CA LEU A 23 -110.13 76.89 119.65
C LEU A 23 -110.10 78.14 120.56
N VAL A 24 -108.93 78.45 121.14
CA VAL A 24 -108.72 79.64 121.99
C VAL A 24 -108.91 80.93 121.18
N GLN A 25 -108.44 80.96 119.94
CA GLN A 25 -108.64 82.11 119.04
C GLN A 25 -110.13 82.35 118.75
N CYS A 26 -110.89 81.29 118.48
CA CYS A 26 -112.34 81.35 118.27
C CYS A 26 -113.11 81.81 119.51
N GLN A 27 -112.69 81.39 120.72
CA GLN A 27 -113.26 81.89 121.98
C GLN A 27 -113.03 83.40 122.14
N ALA A 28 -111.81 83.88 121.88
CA ALA A 28 -111.49 85.31 121.96
C ALA A 28 -112.26 86.16 120.93
N ASP A 29 -112.44 85.66 119.70
CA ASP A 29 -113.24 86.34 118.68
C ASP A 29 -114.75 86.37 119.04
N LYS A 30 -115.29 85.31 119.66
CA LYS A 30 -116.66 85.28 120.16
C LYS A 30 -116.90 86.35 121.24
N GLU A 31 -116.04 86.42 122.26
CA GLU A 31 -116.17 87.41 123.34
C GLU A 31 -116.00 88.85 122.80
N PHE A 32 -115.12 89.05 121.81
CA PHE A 32 -114.96 90.33 121.13
C PHE A 32 -116.26 90.78 120.44
N VAL A 33 -116.87 89.91 119.61
CA VAL A 33 -118.13 90.22 118.90
C VAL A 33 -119.27 90.49 119.89
N TRP A 34 -119.35 89.71 120.98
CA TRP A 34 -120.38 89.88 122.01
C TRP A 34 -120.25 91.22 122.75
N SER A 35 -119.04 91.63 123.09
CA SER A 35 -118.73 92.93 123.70
C SER A 35 -119.09 94.10 122.76
N LEU A 36 -118.78 93.97 121.47
CA LEU A 36 -119.09 94.96 120.45
C LEU A 36 -120.61 95.13 120.25
N TRP A 37 -121.33 94.01 120.10
CA TRP A 37 -122.80 94.00 119.96
C TRP A 37 -123.50 94.68 121.13
N LYS A 38 -123.06 94.39 122.37
CA LYS A 38 -123.64 94.96 123.58
C LYS A 38 -123.45 96.48 123.70
N ARG A 39 -122.37 97.05 123.14
CA ARG A 39 -122.15 98.52 123.10
C ARG A 39 -123.00 99.23 122.05
N LEU A 40 -123.27 98.59 120.91
CA LEU A 40 -124.11 99.13 119.84
C LEU A 40 -125.61 99.18 120.19
N GLN A 41 -126.05 98.51 121.25
CA GLN A 41 -127.45 98.41 121.66
C GLN A 41 -127.94 99.55 122.57
N VAL A 42 -127.07 100.51 122.93
CA VAL A 42 -127.40 101.67 123.79
C VAL A 42 -128.07 102.77 122.95
N ALA A 43 -129.06 103.48 123.51
CA ALA A 43 -129.92 104.41 122.79
C ALA A 43 -129.21 105.55 122.03
N ASN A 44 -128.00 105.93 122.46
CA ASN A 44 -127.06 106.77 121.73
C ASN A 44 -125.68 106.07 121.73
N PRO A 45 -125.32 105.28 120.71
CA PRO A 45 -124.06 104.53 120.69
C PRO A 45 -122.92 105.37 120.07
N ASP A 46 -121.75 105.39 120.70
CA ASP A 46 -120.54 105.97 120.10
C ASP A 46 -119.93 104.98 119.09
N LEU A 47 -120.26 105.19 117.82
CA LEU A 47 -119.77 104.42 116.67
C LEU A 47 -118.25 104.47 116.52
N THR A 48 -117.60 105.55 116.97
CA THR A 48 -116.15 105.78 116.77
C THR A 48 -115.33 104.74 117.53
N GLN A 49 -115.65 104.55 118.81
CA GLN A 49 -114.94 103.60 119.67
C GLN A 49 -115.15 102.15 119.24
N ALA A 50 -116.34 101.82 118.70
CA ALA A 50 -116.65 100.51 118.17
C ALA A 50 -115.79 100.16 116.94
N VAL A 51 -115.62 101.10 116.01
CA VAL A 51 -114.77 100.90 114.81
C VAL A 51 -113.30 100.74 115.19
N SER A 52 -112.77 101.54 116.12
CA SER A 52 -111.38 101.44 116.57
C SER A 52 -111.03 100.04 117.10
N LEU A 53 -111.90 99.44 117.91
CA LEU A 53 -111.69 98.10 118.45
C LEU A 53 -111.66 97.01 117.37
N VAL A 54 -112.44 97.16 116.28
CA VAL A 54 -112.41 96.23 115.14
C VAL A 54 -111.09 96.37 114.37
N VAL A 55 -110.62 97.59 114.14
CA VAL A 55 -109.35 97.86 113.46
C VAL A 55 -108.16 97.32 114.26
N GLU A 56 -108.14 97.49 115.59
CA GLU A 56 -107.11 96.90 116.45
C GLU A 56 -107.12 95.37 116.43
N ARG A 57 -108.31 94.74 116.45
CA ARG A 57 -108.44 93.28 116.40
C ARG A 57 -107.95 92.70 115.05
N GLU A 58 -108.29 93.34 113.93
CA GLU A 58 -107.81 92.92 112.61
C GLU A 58 -106.31 93.17 112.43
N LYS A 59 -105.77 94.28 112.96
CA LYS A 59 -104.31 94.52 112.98
C LYS A 59 -103.56 93.37 113.67
N HIS A 60 -104.00 92.95 114.85
CA HIS A 60 -103.36 91.81 115.54
C HIS A 60 -103.49 90.48 114.79
N LYS A 61 -104.57 90.26 114.04
CA LYS A 61 -104.70 89.08 113.16
C LYS A 61 -103.73 89.11 111.98
N ALA A 62 -103.43 90.30 111.43
CA ALA A 62 -102.40 90.46 110.40
C ALA A 62 -101.00 90.19 110.98
N GLU A 63 -100.62 90.85 112.07
CA GLU A 63 -99.32 90.67 112.74
C GLU A 63 -99.05 89.19 113.13
N ALA A 64 -100.09 88.45 113.54
CA ALA A 64 -99.98 87.04 113.86
C ALA A 64 -99.74 86.13 112.64
N LYS A 65 -100.22 86.52 111.44
CA LYS A 65 -99.91 85.83 110.18
C LYS A 65 -98.47 86.11 109.76
N ASP A 66 -98.04 87.37 109.82
CA ASP A 66 -96.70 87.77 109.40
C ASP A 66 -95.60 87.09 110.23
N ARG A 67 -95.79 86.97 111.56
CA ARG A 67 -94.89 86.20 112.43
C ARG A 67 -94.76 84.72 112.00
N LYS A 68 -95.87 84.05 111.67
CA LYS A 68 -95.84 82.66 111.18
C LYS A 68 -95.10 82.54 109.84
N VAL A 69 -95.25 83.51 108.94
CA VAL A 69 -94.52 83.52 107.66
C VAL A 69 -93.01 83.64 107.90
N LEU A 70 -92.58 84.52 108.79
CA LEU A 70 -91.15 84.68 109.13
C LEU A 70 -90.57 83.42 109.79
N GLU A 71 -91.30 82.77 110.69
CA GLU A 71 -90.89 81.51 111.33
C GLU A 71 -90.73 80.38 110.30
N ILE A 72 -91.65 80.29 109.32
CA ILE A 72 -91.55 79.34 108.19
C ILE A 72 -90.35 79.65 107.29
N LEU A 73 -90.03 80.93 107.05
CA LEU A 73 -88.87 81.32 106.24
C LEU A 73 -87.56 80.95 106.94
N GLN A 74 -87.40 81.28 108.23
CA GLN A 74 -86.19 80.92 108.99
C GLN A 74 -85.96 79.40 109.05
N MET A 75 -87.02 78.61 109.20
CA MET A 75 -86.94 77.14 109.13
C MET A 75 -86.54 76.64 107.74
N LYS A 76 -87.01 77.29 106.66
CA LYS A 76 -86.63 76.95 105.29
C LYS A 76 -85.18 77.33 104.97
N ASP A 77 -84.73 78.51 105.38
CA ASP A 77 -83.35 78.98 105.17
C ASP A 77 -82.36 78.06 105.89
N SER A 78 -82.66 77.70 107.13
CA SER A 78 -81.90 76.71 107.90
C SER A 78 -81.84 75.35 107.18
N LYS A 79 -82.94 74.95 106.52
CA LYS A 79 -83.00 73.68 105.77
C LYS A 79 -82.26 73.73 104.44
N ILE A 80 -82.19 74.89 103.79
CA ILE A 80 -81.40 75.10 102.56
C ILE A 80 -79.91 74.94 102.88
N GLN A 81 -79.41 75.58 103.96
CA GLN A 81 -78.01 75.46 104.38
C GLN A 81 -77.58 74.01 104.65
N GLU A 82 -78.41 73.19 105.29
CA GLU A 82 -78.13 71.76 105.46
C GLU A 82 -77.98 71.01 104.13
N LEU A 83 -78.76 71.38 103.11
CA LEU A 83 -78.74 70.71 101.81
C LEU A 83 -77.51 71.13 101.00
N GLU A 84 -77.13 72.41 101.05
CA GLU A 84 -75.91 72.94 100.43
C GLU A 84 -74.65 72.27 100.99
N GLN A 85 -74.57 72.08 102.31
CA GLN A 85 -73.49 71.32 102.95
C GLN A 85 -73.44 69.85 102.49
N LYS A 86 -74.59 69.21 102.26
CA LYS A 86 -74.64 67.83 101.75
C LYS A 86 -74.29 67.73 100.27
N VAL A 87 -74.63 68.73 99.46
CA VAL A 87 -74.25 68.80 98.04
C VAL A 87 -72.74 68.97 97.90
N THR A 88 -72.15 69.95 98.57
CA THR A 88 -70.69 70.21 98.52
C THR A 88 -69.84 69.02 98.97
N LEU A 89 -70.26 68.29 100.02
CA LEU A 89 -69.59 67.03 100.41
C LEU A 89 -69.66 65.96 99.31
N ARG A 90 -70.79 65.83 98.61
CA ARG A 90 -70.94 64.88 97.49
C ARG A 90 -70.19 65.29 96.24
N GLU A 91 -70.06 66.59 95.97
CA GLU A 91 -69.21 67.11 94.89
C GLU A 91 -67.74 66.76 95.14
N GLN A 92 -67.24 66.92 96.37
CA GLN A 92 -65.89 66.51 96.76
C GLN A 92 -65.67 64.98 96.65
N GLU A 93 -66.65 64.16 97.03
CA GLU A 93 -66.57 62.69 96.84
C GLU A 93 -66.49 62.32 95.34
N ILE A 94 -67.25 62.99 94.48
CA ILE A 94 -67.24 62.77 93.03
C ILE A 94 -65.89 63.20 92.43
N GLU A 95 -65.36 64.36 92.81
CA GLU A 95 -64.07 64.86 92.31
C GLU A 95 -62.89 63.94 92.70
N ASN A 96 -62.88 63.42 93.93
CA ASN A 96 -61.90 62.41 94.35
C ASN A 96 -62.03 61.10 93.55
N ALA A 97 -63.25 60.70 93.17
CA ALA A 97 -63.48 59.52 92.36
C ALA A 97 -63.08 59.69 90.89
N THR A 98 -63.29 60.88 90.29
CA THR A 98 -62.87 61.17 88.91
C THR A 98 -61.35 61.24 88.78
N GLN A 99 -60.66 61.84 89.75
CA GLN A 99 -59.19 61.87 89.79
C GLN A 99 -58.57 60.46 89.83
N ARG A 100 -59.05 59.57 90.72
CA ARG A 100 -58.60 58.16 90.79
C ARG A 100 -58.88 57.37 89.52
N LYS A 101 -59.97 57.69 88.82
CA LYS A 101 -60.27 57.07 87.53
C LYS A 101 -59.28 57.54 86.45
N ALA A 102 -58.96 58.82 86.40
CA ALA A 102 -58.00 59.37 85.44
C ALA A 102 -56.62 58.71 85.56
N THR A 103 -56.08 58.57 86.79
CA THR A 103 -54.79 57.90 87.01
C THR A 103 -54.80 56.43 86.60
N ALA A 104 -55.89 55.70 86.88
CA ALA A 104 -56.05 54.30 86.46
C ALA A 104 -56.19 54.14 84.94
N ASP A 105 -56.86 55.08 84.26
CA ASP A 105 -56.97 55.11 82.80
C ASP A 105 -55.58 55.41 82.16
N GLU A 106 -54.78 56.31 82.74
CA GLU A 106 -53.40 56.60 82.31
C GLU A 106 -52.49 55.37 82.41
N GLU A 107 -52.43 54.71 83.57
CA GLU A 107 -51.71 53.44 83.78
C GLU A 107 -52.18 52.38 82.78
N GLY A 108 -53.50 52.28 82.56
CA GLY A 108 -54.12 51.42 81.57
C GLY A 108 -53.67 51.70 80.13
N THR A 109 -53.32 52.95 79.78
CA THR A 109 -52.71 53.27 78.47
C THR A 109 -51.22 52.93 78.41
N ALA A 110 -50.48 53.10 79.50
CA ALA A 110 -49.06 52.77 79.58
C ALA A 110 -48.84 51.26 79.35
N VAL A 111 -49.54 50.41 80.11
CA VAL A 111 -49.47 48.94 79.97
C VAL A 111 -49.87 48.49 78.54
N LYS A 112 -50.87 49.13 77.92
CA LYS A 112 -51.25 48.84 76.52
C LYS A 112 -50.12 49.15 75.53
N LYS A 113 -49.37 50.24 75.72
CA LYS A 113 -48.22 50.62 74.88
C LYS A 113 -47.07 49.60 75.03
N GLU A 114 -46.76 49.20 76.26
CA GLU A 114 -45.71 48.19 76.53
C GLU A 114 -46.06 46.82 75.92
N LEU A 115 -47.30 46.37 76.08
CA LEU A 115 -47.77 45.10 75.53
C LEU A 115 -47.75 45.11 73.98
N ALA A 116 -48.02 46.25 73.36
CA ALA A 116 -47.83 46.44 71.91
C ALA A 116 -46.35 46.36 71.50
N ALA A 117 -45.44 47.00 72.24
CA ALA A 117 -44.00 46.95 71.98
C ALA A 117 -43.42 45.53 72.11
N VAL A 118 -43.83 44.77 73.12
CA VAL A 118 -43.43 43.35 73.30
C VAL A 118 -43.95 42.48 72.15
N ARG A 119 -45.20 42.69 71.70
CA ARG A 119 -45.77 41.98 70.53
C ARG A 119 -45.01 42.28 69.23
N LEU A 120 -44.47 43.48 69.06
CA LEU A 120 -43.65 43.83 67.89
C LEU A 120 -42.31 43.09 67.94
N LYS A 121 -41.56 43.20 69.05
CA LYS A 121 -40.29 42.49 69.26
C LYS A 121 -40.40 40.98 69.04
N LEU A 122 -41.51 40.36 69.47
CA LEU A 122 -41.76 38.93 69.24
C LEU A 122 -41.95 38.59 67.75
N LYS A 123 -42.62 39.46 66.97
CA LYS A 123 -42.79 39.27 65.52
C LYS A 123 -41.46 39.39 64.78
N ASP A 124 -40.61 40.33 65.16
CA ASP A 124 -39.32 40.55 64.51
C ASP A 124 -38.36 39.39 64.79
N LYS A 125 -38.25 38.92 66.05
CA LYS A 125 -37.53 37.67 66.36
C LYS A 125 -38.12 36.44 65.66
N SER A 126 -39.43 36.41 65.43
CA SER A 126 -40.09 35.36 64.63
C SER A 126 -39.86 35.50 63.11
N ARG A 127 -39.28 36.60 62.61
CA ARG A 127 -38.80 36.74 61.23
C ARG A 127 -37.35 36.31 61.12
N GLU A 128 -36.47 36.84 61.98
CA GLU A 128 -35.04 36.44 62.05
C GLU A 128 -34.87 34.91 62.13
N ILE A 129 -35.65 34.23 62.99
CA ILE A 129 -35.60 32.76 63.13
C ILE A 129 -36.04 32.02 61.85
N ARG A 130 -36.90 32.62 61.01
CA ARG A 130 -37.28 32.02 59.72
C ARG A 130 -36.21 32.22 58.66
N GLU A 131 -35.63 33.41 58.58
CA GLU A 131 -34.56 33.75 57.65
C GLU A 131 -33.32 32.88 57.89
N LEU A 132 -32.88 32.73 59.14
CA LEU A 132 -31.78 31.83 59.52
C LEU A 132 -32.06 30.35 59.17
N LYS A 133 -33.28 29.87 59.39
CA LYS A 133 -33.69 28.51 59.00
C LYS A 133 -33.70 28.30 57.48
N GLU A 134 -33.95 29.35 56.70
CA GLU A 134 -33.96 29.26 55.25
C GLU A 134 -32.53 29.32 54.67
N GLN A 135 -31.64 30.13 55.27
CA GLN A 135 -30.21 30.11 54.97
C GLN A 135 -29.60 28.73 55.26
N GLN A 136 -29.84 28.18 56.45
CA GLN A 136 -29.33 26.86 56.84
C GLN A 136 -29.82 25.74 55.91
N LYS A 137 -31.05 25.82 55.37
CA LYS A 137 -31.54 24.88 54.35
C LYS A 137 -30.78 24.98 53.04
N LYS A 138 -30.46 26.20 52.58
CA LYS A 138 -29.71 26.44 51.34
C LYS A 138 -28.27 25.92 51.47
N GLU A 139 -27.63 26.12 52.61
CA GLU A 139 -26.30 25.56 52.91
C GLU A 139 -26.32 24.02 52.90
N VAL A 140 -27.30 23.38 53.53
CA VAL A 140 -27.43 21.91 53.52
C VAL A 140 -27.69 21.37 52.11
N GLN A 141 -28.47 22.07 51.29
CA GLN A 141 -28.68 21.69 49.88
C GLN A 141 -27.41 21.86 49.03
N GLN A 142 -26.62 22.92 49.25
CA GLN A 142 -25.31 23.09 48.60
C GLN A 142 -24.31 22.01 49.03
N GLN A 143 -24.29 21.64 50.31
CA GLN A 143 -23.46 20.55 50.82
C GLN A 143 -23.82 19.20 50.17
N ARG A 144 -25.12 18.88 50.04
CA ARG A 144 -25.57 17.66 49.33
C ARG A 144 -25.10 17.64 47.87
N GLY A 145 -25.29 18.72 47.11
CA GLY A 145 -24.82 18.78 45.72
C GLY A 145 -23.29 18.65 45.58
N LEU A 146 -22.52 19.17 46.54
CA LEU A 146 -21.06 18.97 46.58
C LEU A 146 -20.67 17.53 46.92
N GLU A 147 -21.40 16.87 47.81
CA GLU A 147 -21.18 15.46 48.17
C GLU A 147 -21.51 14.54 46.98
N GLU A 148 -22.62 14.76 46.27
CA GLU A 148 -23.00 14.06 45.03
C GLU A 148 -21.93 14.21 43.93
N VAL A 149 -21.41 15.42 43.73
CA VAL A 149 -20.32 15.68 42.75
C VAL A 149 -19.04 14.95 43.16
N LYS A 150 -18.70 14.91 44.46
CA LYS A 150 -17.56 14.20 45.02
C LYS A 150 -17.70 12.67 44.87
N GLU A 151 -18.88 12.12 45.11
CA GLU A 151 -19.17 10.70 44.87
C GLU A 151 -19.08 10.36 43.37
N GLY A 152 -19.63 11.20 42.49
CA GLY A 152 -19.50 11.05 41.04
C GLY A 152 -18.08 11.20 40.52
N LEU A 153 -17.21 11.97 41.18
CA LEU A 153 -15.77 12.02 40.89
C LEU A 153 -15.06 10.76 41.39
N ASN A 154 -15.34 10.30 42.61
CA ASN A 154 -14.78 9.05 43.14
C ASN A 154 -15.14 7.84 42.26
N ALA A 155 -16.40 7.73 41.81
CA ALA A 155 -16.81 6.67 40.90
C ALA A 155 -15.97 6.67 39.61
N ARG A 156 -15.76 7.85 39.00
CA ARG A 156 -14.89 8.03 37.83
C ARG A 156 -13.43 7.65 38.12
N CYS A 157 -12.88 8.03 39.27
CA CYS A 157 -11.54 7.59 39.68
C CYS A 157 -11.42 6.06 39.80
N THR A 158 -12.42 5.38 40.39
CA THR A 158 -12.38 3.90 40.48
C THR A 158 -12.52 3.21 39.12
N ASN A 159 -13.26 3.80 38.18
CA ASN A 159 -13.37 3.26 36.81
C ASN A 159 -12.04 3.42 36.07
N LEU A 160 -11.44 4.61 36.12
CA LEU A 160 -10.11 4.85 35.54
C LEU A 160 -9.02 3.94 36.14
N GLN A 161 -9.10 3.62 37.43
CA GLN A 161 -8.21 2.63 38.05
C GLN A 161 -8.39 1.23 37.45
N ARG A 162 -9.64 0.75 37.27
CA ARG A 162 -9.90 -0.53 36.60
C ARG A 162 -9.44 -0.54 35.15
N ASP A 163 -9.65 0.56 34.42
CA ASP A 163 -9.20 0.69 33.03
C ASP A 163 -7.66 0.60 32.94
N VAL A 164 -6.95 1.25 33.87
CA VAL A 164 -5.47 1.15 33.98
C VAL A 164 -5.03 -0.27 34.34
N GLU A 165 -5.68 -0.94 35.30
CA GLU A 165 -5.40 -2.34 35.65
C GLU A 165 -5.62 -3.29 34.45
N MET A 166 -6.71 -3.10 33.71
CA MET A 166 -7.01 -3.88 32.49
C MET A 166 -5.99 -3.64 31.38
N LEU A 167 -5.54 -2.40 31.18
CA LEU A 167 -4.48 -2.07 30.22
C LEU A 167 -3.12 -2.66 30.64
N GLN A 168 -2.79 -2.67 31.94
CA GLN A 168 -1.60 -3.32 32.47
C GLN A 168 -1.62 -4.84 32.24
N GLN A 169 -2.77 -5.50 32.45
CA GLN A 169 -2.93 -6.93 32.17
C GLN A 169 -2.78 -7.24 30.68
N GLN A 170 -3.34 -6.41 29.79
CA GLN A 170 -3.15 -6.55 28.34
C GLN A 170 -1.70 -6.33 27.89
N ALA A 171 -0.97 -5.41 28.53
CA ALA A 171 0.44 -5.19 28.28
C ALA A 171 1.28 -6.42 28.67
N ALA A 172 1.04 -6.99 29.86
CA ALA A 172 1.72 -8.21 30.31
C ALA A 172 1.46 -9.41 29.37
N GLN A 173 0.23 -9.55 28.86
CA GLN A 173 -0.12 -10.57 27.85
C GLN A 173 0.65 -10.34 26.53
N LEU A 174 0.74 -9.10 26.04
CA LEU A 174 1.52 -8.75 24.85
C LEU A 174 3.02 -9.05 25.03
N GLU A 175 3.57 -8.80 26.22
CA GLU A 175 4.97 -9.12 26.52
C GLU A 175 5.23 -10.62 26.52
N GLN A 176 4.31 -11.43 27.05
CA GLN A 176 4.39 -12.90 27.01
C GLN A 176 4.26 -13.44 25.58
N GLU A 177 3.31 -12.92 24.78
CA GLU A 177 3.18 -13.24 23.36
C GLU A 177 4.46 -12.88 22.60
N ARG A 178 5.00 -11.68 22.81
CA ARG A 178 6.25 -11.21 22.19
C ARG A 178 7.44 -12.09 22.58
N ALA A 179 7.55 -12.51 23.84
CA ALA A 179 8.60 -13.44 24.29
C ALA A 179 8.50 -14.80 23.57
N SER A 180 7.28 -15.34 23.44
CA SER A 180 7.05 -16.60 22.72
C SER A 180 7.40 -16.51 21.23
N LEU A 181 7.05 -15.40 20.57
CA LEU A 181 7.38 -15.14 19.17
C LEU A 181 8.89 -14.94 18.98
N THR A 182 9.56 -14.25 19.91
CA THR A 182 11.03 -14.05 19.88
C THR A 182 11.76 -15.38 19.97
N SER A 183 11.36 -16.27 20.89
CA SER A 183 11.92 -17.62 20.99
C SER A 183 11.70 -18.44 19.70
N ARG A 184 10.52 -18.35 19.09
CA ARG A 184 10.22 -19.01 17.82
C ARG A 184 11.04 -18.45 16.64
N VAL A 185 11.31 -17.14 16.61
CA VAL A 185 12.21 -16.54 15.61
C VAL A 185 13.63 -17.06 15.78
N GLN A 186 14.16 -17.11 17.01
CA GLN A 186 15.50 -17.66 17.28
C GLN A 186 15.63 -19.14 16.86
N MET A 187 14.58 -19.96 17.09
CA MET A 187 14.55 -21.34 16.59
C MET A 187 14.64 -21.38 15.06
N LEU A 188 13.80 -20.62 14.35
CA LEU A 188 13.81 -20.55 12.87
C LEU A 188 15.12 -19.99 12.31
N GLU A 189 15.77 -19.05 13.00
CA GLU A 189 17.10 -18.55 12.65
C GLU A 189 18.17 -19.65 12.78
N SER A 190 18.11 -20.47 13.84
CA SER A 190 19.02 -21.61 14.01
C SER A 190 18.81 -22.70 12.95
N GLU A 191 17.55 -23.00 12.60
CA GLU A 191 17.20 -23.93 11.51
C GLU A 191 17.68 -23.40 10.15
N ALA A 192 17.53 -22.10 9.89
CA ALA A 192 18.02 -21.46 8.67
C ALA A 192 19.55 -21.46 8.58
N GLN A 193 20.26 -21.30 9.71
CA GLN A 193 21.72 -21.43 9.76
C GLN A 193 22.17 -22.86 9.48
N ALA A 194 21.52 -23.86 10.09
CA ALA A 194 21.79 -25.27 9.81
C ALA A 194 21.55 -25.63 8.33
N ALA A 195 20.45 -25.16 7.75
CA ALA A 195 20.13 -25.36 6.34
C ALA A 195 21.16 -24.72 5.39
N ARG A 196 21.73 -23.55 5.73
CA ARG A 196 22.83 -22.93 4.98
C ARG A 196 24.09 -23.78 5.00
N LEU A 197 24.49 -24.28 6.16
CA LEU A 197 25.67 -25.16 6.29
C LEU A 197 25.50 -26.45 5.46
N CYS A 198 24.32 -27.05 5.46
CA CYS A 198 24.03 -28.20 4.60
C CYS A 198 24.08 -27.84 3.10
N ALA A 199 23.63 -26.65 2.70
CA ALA A 199 23.72 -26.18 1.32
C ALA A 199 25.17 -25.92 0.88
N GLU A 200 25.99 -25.33 1.76
CA GLU A 200 27.44 -25.15 1.54
C GLU A 200 28.16 -26.50 1.41
N GLU A 201 27.80 -27.50 2.23
CA GLU A 201 28.34 -28.85 2.11
C GLU A 201 27.97 -29.49 0.76
N VAL A 202 26.70 -29.40 0.34
CA VAL A 202 26.25 -29.89 -0.98
C VAL A 202 26.97 -29.15 -2.11
N GLN A 203 27.16 -27.82 -2.01
CA GLN A 203 27.90 -27.04 -3.00
C GLN A 203 29.37 -27.50 -3.08
N SER A 204 30.01 -27.81 -1.95
CA SER A 204 31.38 -28.35 -1.92
C SER A 204 31.47 -29.72 -2.61
N ARG A 205 30.49 -30.60 -2.38
CA ARG A 205 30.38 -31.92 -3.02
C ARG A 205 30.14 -31.79 -4.52
N CYS A 206 29.25 -30.89 -4.96
CA CYS A 206 29.02 -30.60 -6.38
C CYS A 206 30.29 -30.05 -7.05
N SER A 207 31.02 -29.14 -6.39
CA SER A 207 32.28 -28.60 -6.90
C SER A 207 33.35 -29.68 -7.03
N HIS A 208 33.45 -30.59 -6.07
CA HIS A 208 34.36 -31.73 -6.13
C HIS A 208 34.02 -32.70 -7.27
N LEU A 209 32.74 -33.05 -7.44
CA LEU A 209 32.28 -33.90 -8.55
C LEU A 209 32.50 -33.23 -9.92
N SER A 210 32.27 -31.92 -10.03
CA SER A 210 32.56 -31.16 -11.25
C SER A 210 34.06 -31.18 -11.60
N GLY A 211 34.94 -31.10 -10.58
CA GLY A 211 36.38 -31.25 -10.78
C GLY A 211 36.78 -32.66 -11.24
N GLN A 212 36.17 -33.71 -10.68
CA GLN A 212 36.39 -35.08 -11.15
C GLN A 212 35.91 -35.28 -12.60
N LEU A 213 34.78 -34.67 -12.96
CA LEU A 213 34.19 -34.77 -14.29
C LEU A 213 35.07 -34.08 -15.34
N SER A 214 35.55 -32.86 -15.06
CA SER A 214 36.55 -32.17 -15.91
C SER A 214 37.81 -33.00 -16.13
N VAL A 215 38.34 -33.66 -15.10
CA VAL A 215 39.52 -34.55 -15.26
C VAL A 215 39.20 -35.77 -16.15
N LYS A 216 37.95 -36.24 -16.17
CA LYS A 216 37.51 -37.32 -17.08
C LYS A 216 37.31 -36.83 -18.51
N GLU A 217 36.77 -35.63 -18.71
CA GLU A 217 36.67 -34.99 -20.02
C GLU A 217 38.06 -34.77 -20.65
N ASP A 218 39.02 -34.23 -19.89
CA ASP A 218 40.42 -34.06 -20.31
C ASP A 218 41.10 -35.39 -20.73
N LEU A 219 40.75 -36.50 -20.06
CA LEU A 219 41.28 -37.82 -20.38
C LEU A 219 40.60 -38.42 -21.62
N LEU A 220 39.30 -38.17 -21.82
CA LEU A 220 38.58 -38.57 -23.03
C LEU A 220 39.09 -37.80 -24.25
N ALA A 221 39.26 -36.48 -24.15
CA ALA A 221 39.81 -35.66 -25.24
C ALA A 221 41.21 -36.15 -25.69
N LYS A 222 42.07 -36.54 -24.74
CA LYS A 222 43.38 -37.16 -25.04
C LYS A 222 43.27 -38.53 -25.71
N ALA A 223 42.26 -39.33 -25.36
CA ALA A 223 42.00 -40.60 -26.02
C ALA A 223 41.45 -40.41 -27.44
N GLU A 224 40.56 -39.44 -27.64
CA GLU A 224 40.06 -39.05 -28.97
C GLU A 224 41.20 -38.55 -29.87
N GLU A 225 42.11 -37.71 -29.35
CA GLU A 225 43.30 -37.26 -30.08
C GLU A 225 44.18 -38.44 -30.51
N GLN A 226 44.34 -39.48 -29.68
CA GLN A 226 45.06 -40.70 -30.02
C GLN A 226 44.33 -41.53 -31.09
N VAL A 227 43.01 -41.68 -31.00
CA VAL A 227 42.20 -42.36 -32.03
C VAL A 227 42.28 -41.63 -33.37
N VAL A 228 42.26 -40.29 -33.37
CA VAL A 228 42.44 -39.48 -34.58
C VAL A 228 43.83 -39.67 -35.19
N LYS A 229 44.91 -39.70 -34.37
CA LYS A 229 46.28 -39.98 -34.86
C LYS A 229 46.39 -41.35 -35.50
N LEU A 230 45.92 -42.40 -34.82
CA LEU A 230 45.88 -43.77 -35.36
C LEU A 230 45.04 -43.86 -36.66
N GLY A 231 43.96 -43.07 -36.75
CA GLY A 231 43.16 -42.95 -37.97
C GLY A 231 43.94 -42.36 -39.16
N HIS A 232 44.78 -41.35 -38.93
CA HIS A 232 45.66 -40.79 -39.97
C HIS A 232 46.76 -41.77 -40.36
N GLU A 233 47.42 -42.43 -39.40
CA GLU A 233 48.45 -43.45 -39.64
C GLU A 233 47.89 -44.61 -40.49
N LEU A 234 46.68 -45.09 -40.19
CA LEU A 234 46.01 -46.13 -40.99
C LEU A 234 45.66 -45.67 -42.41
N LEU A 235 45.29 -44.41 -42.60
CA LEU A 235 45.06 -43.84 -43.94
C LEU A 235 46.36 -43.70 -44.73
N GLU A 236 47.46 -43.32 -44.08
CA GLU A 236 48.78 -43.22 -44.70
C GLU A 236 49.28 -44.61 -45.13
N VAL A 237 49.22 -45.62 -44.25
CA VAL A 237 49.58 -47.01 -44.57
C VAL A 237 48.72 -47.54 -45.73
N ARG A 238 47.43 -47.22 -45.76
CA ARG A 238 46.53 -47.60 -46.88
C ARG A 238 46.92 -46.93 -48.20
N SER A 239 47.35 -45.67 -48.17
CA SER A 239 47.84 -44.92 -49.34
C SER A 239 49.15 -45.53 -49.86
N GLN A 240 50.11 -45.81 -48.97
CA GLN A 240 51.37 -46.47 -49.30
C GLN A 240 51.14 -47.87 -49.92
N TYR A 241 50.19 -48.65 -49.38
CA TYR A 241 49.79 -49.93 -49.97
C TYR A 241 49.19 -49.77 -51.38
N GLN A 242 48.33 -48.77 -51.60
CA GLN A 242 47.77 -48.48 -52.93
C GLN A 242 48.86 -48.09 -53.95
N GLN A 243 49.86 -47.31 -53.54
CA GLN A 243 51.02 -46.98 -54.38
C GLN A 243 51.85 -48.22 -54.71
N SER A 244 52.10 -49.10 -53.73
CA SER A 244 52.81 -50.37 -53.97
C SER A 244 52.05 -51.29 -54.93
N MET A 245 50.71 -51.36 -54.84
CA MET A 245 49.88 -52.10 -55.80
C MET A 245 49.92 -51.49 -57.21
N ALA A 246 49.94 -50.15 -57.33
CA ALA A 246 50.11 -49.49 -58.61
C ALA A 246 51.47 -49.85 -59.25
N HIS A 247 52.57 -49.76 -58.49
CA HIS A 247 53.89 -50.16 -58.96
C HIS A 247 54.00 -51.64 -59.34
N SER A 248 53.33 -52.54 -58.62
CA SER A 248 53.22 -53.95 -59.03
C SER A 248 52.52 -54.07 -60.39
N SER A 249 51.43 -53.34 -60.61
CA SER A 249 50.72 -53.36 -61.90
C SER A 249 51.51 -52.73 -63.05
N GLU A 250 52.36 -51.74 -62.78
CA GLU A 250 53.32 -51.18 -63.75
C GLU A 250 54.40 -52.20 -64.11
N GLN A 251 54.88 -52.97 -63.12
CA GLN A 251 55.82 -54.08 -63.35
C GLN A 251 55.18 -55.22 -64.17
N ASP A 252 53.94 -55.60 -63.87
CA ASP A 252 53.20 -56.61 -64.64
C ASP A 252 52.99 -56.18 -66.11
N GLN A 253 52.67 -54.89 -66.34
CA GLN A 253 52.57 -54.33 -67.69
C GLN A 253 53.92 -54.37 -68.44
N LEU A 254 55.02 -54.03 -67.76
CA LEU A 254 56.37 -54.12 -68.34
C LEU A 254 56.74 -55.57 -68.67
N ILE A 255 56.41 -56.52 -67.80
CA ILE A 255 56.62 -57.96 -68.03
C ILE A 255 55.80 -58.42 -69.25
N ALA A 256 54.54 -58.01 -69.38
CA ALA A 256 53.71 -58.33 -70.53
C ALA A 256 54.27 -57.74 -71.84
N GLN A 257 54.77 -56.51 -71.82
CA GLN A 257 55.45 -55.88 -72.97
C GLN A 257 56.72 -56.64 -73.37
N LEU A 258 57.56 -57.01 -72.39
CA LEU A 258 58.77 -57.81 -72.63
C LEU A 258 58.45 -59.21 -73.15
N GLN A 259 57.37 -59.84 -72.67
CA GLN A 259 56.89 -61.12 -73.19
C GLN A 259 56.37 -61.00 -74.63
N GLY A 260 55.66 -59.91 -74.97
CA GLY A 260 55.24 -59.62 -76.34
C GLY A 260 56.43 -59.45 -77.28
N LEU A 261 57.38 -58.58 -76.93
CA LEU A 261 58.62 -58.40 -77.70
C LEU A 261 59.44 -59.69 -77.84
N HIS A 262 59.43 -60.56 -76.83
CA HIS A 262 60.07 -61.87 -76.90
C HIS A 262 59.35 -62.82 -77.87
N GLN A 263 58.01 -62.81 -77.89
CA GLN A 263 57.21 -63.59 -78.86
C GLN A 263 57.41 -63.07 -80.29
N ASP A 264 57.44 -61.75 -80.50
CA ASP A 264 57.72 -61.13 -81.80
C ASP A 264 59.13 -61.49 -82.30
N ALA A 265 60.14 -61.44 -81.42
CA ALA A 265 61.50 -61.85 -81.74
C ALA A 265 61.57 -63.35 -82.09
N GLN A 266 60.88 -64.23 -81.36
CA GLN A 266 60.77 -65.65 -81.71
C GLN A 266 60.07 -65.86 -83.06
N HIS A 267 59.01 -65.10 -83.36
CA HIS A 267 58.30 -65.20 -84.63
C HIS A 267 59.17 -64.74 -85.79
N LEU A 268 59.93 -63.64 -85.63
CA LEU A 268 60.86 -63.15 -86.64
C LEU A 268 62.00 -64.15 -86.88
N LEU A 269 62.55 -64.77 -85.83
CA LEU A 269 63.53 -65.84 -85.95
C LEU A 269 62.95 -67.07 -86.70
N ARG A 270 61.75 -67.55 -86.34
CA ARG A 270 61.10 -68.66 -87.07
C ARG A 270 60.84 -68.32 -88.53
N SER A 271 60.37 -67.11 -88.82
CA SER A 271 60.15 -66.64 -90.20
C SER A 271 61.47 -66.55 -90.98
N GLN A 272 62.57 -66.19 -90.32
CA GLN A 272 63.91 -66.20 -90.92
C GLN A 272 64.43 -67.65 -91.13
N GLU A 273 64.20 -68.57 -90.20
CA GLU A 273 64.50 -69.99 -90.34
C GLU A 273 63.72 -70.62 -91.50
N GLU A 274 62.42 -70.30 -91.62
CA GLU A 274 61.56 -70.72 -92.74
C GLU A 274 62.03 -70.13 -94.07
N ALA A 275 62.43 -68.86 -94.11
CA ALA A 275 63.00 -68.22 -95.29
C ALA A 275 64.31 -68.89 -95.72
N HIS A 276 65.24 -69.13 -94.79
CA HIS A 276 66.50 -69.84 -95.08
C HIS A 276 66.28 -71.31 -95.46
N ALA A 277 65.23 -71.98 -94.93
CA ALA A 277 64.84 -73.32 -95.38
C ALA A 277 64.25 -73.30 -96.80
N ALA A 278 63.46 -72.28 -97.15
CA ALA A 278 62.97 -72.07 -98.52
C ALA A 278 64.12 -71.76 -99.49
N GLU A 279 65.08 -70.93 -99.11
CA GLU A 279 66.32 -70.69 -99.85
C GLU A 279 67.11 -71.99 -100.04
N THR A 280 67.36 -72.74 -98.96
CA THR A 280 68.12 -74.00 -99.01
C THR A 280 67.44 -75.03 -99.90
N THR A 281 66.12 -75.19 -99.82
CA THR A 281 65.37 -76.10 -100.70
C THR A 281 65.32 -75.62 -102.16
N SER A 282 65.35 -74.30 -102.42
CA SER A 282 65.50 -73.76 -103.78
C SER A 282 66.89 -74.03 -104.37
N GLN A 283 67.94 -73.87 -103.55
CA GLN A 283 69.32 -74.20 -103.93
C GLN A 283 69.45 -75.70 -104.21
N GLN A 284 68.89 -76.56 -103.36
CA GLN A 284 68.85 -78.01 -103.56
C GLN A 284 68.13 -78.40 -104.86
N LYS A 285 66.99 -77.76 -105.19
CA LYS A 285 66.30 -77.98 -106.46
C LYS A 285 67.16 -77.57 -107.65
N LEU A 286 67.80 -76.40 -107.59
CA LEU A 286 68.66 -75.91 -108.67
C LEU A 286 69.91 -76.79 -108.86
N TYR A 287 70.50 -77.29 -107.78
CA TYR A 287 71.53 -78.34 -107.85
C TYR A 287 71.00 -79.63 -108.48
N GLY A 288 69.78 -80.05 -108.15
CA GLY A 288 69.12 -81.22 -108.76
C GLY A 288 68.85 -81.06 -110.26
N GLU A 289 68.35 -79.89 -110.69
CA GLU A 289 68.16 -79.53 -112.10
C GLU A 289 69.49 -79.48 -112.85
N LEU A 290 70.53 -78.88 -112.25
CA LEU A 290 71.87 -78.85 -112.81
C LEU A 290 72.46 -80.26 -112.94
N SER A 291 72.30 -81.12 -111.93
CA SER A 291 72.71 -82.53 -111.99
C SER A 291 71.95 -83.32 -113.07
N ALA A 292 70.63 -83.09 -113.21
CA ALA A 292 69.84 -83.71 -114.27
C ALA A 292 70.30 -83.26 -115.67
N CYS A 293 70.63 -81.97 -115.84
CA CYS A 293 71.26 -81.45 -117.06
C CYS A 293 72.63 -82.08 -117.31
N PHE A 294 73.49 -82.23 -116.28
CA PHE A 294 74.78 -82.91 -116.42
C PHE A 294 74.65 -84.38 -116.83
N GLU A 295 73.72 -85.14 -116.24
CA GLU A 295 73.48 -86.55 -116.62
C GLU A 295 72.85 -86.67 -118.02
N ALA A 296 71.93 -85.77 -118.38
CA ALA A 296 71.41 -85.69 -119.74
C ALA A 296 72.54 -85.41 -120.75
N LEU A 297 73.44 -84.48 -120.42
CA LEU A 297 74.58 -84.11 -121.28
C LEU A 297 75.59 -85.27 -121.39
N LYS A 298 75.93 -85.96 -120.29
CA LYS A 298 76.71 -87.22 -120.31
C LYS A 298 76.03 -88.29 -121.17
N SER A 299 74.71 -88.45 -121.09
CA SER A 299 73.99 -89.43 -121.89
C SER A 299 74.02 -89.08 -123.38
N SER A 300 73.93 -87.78 -123.73
CA SER A 300 74.09 -87.30 -125.11
C SER A 300 75.53 -87.46 -125.60
N GLU A 301 76.53 -87.26 -124.74
CA GLU A 301 77.95 -87.48 -125.04
C GLU A 301 78.23 -88.98 -125.27
N ALA A 302 77.61 -89.87 -124.48
CA ALA A 302 77.66 -91.32 -124.70
C ALA A 302 76.97 -91.74 -126.00
N GLN A 303 75.81 -91.15 -126.34
CA GLN A 303 75.15 -91.35 -127.63
C GLN A 303 76.04 -90.85 -128.80
N LEU A 304 76.68 -89.69 -128.67
CA LEU A 304 77.62 -89.16 -129.66
C LEU A 304 78.87 -90.04 -129.80
N ARG A 305 79.42 -90.56 -128.69
CA ARG A 305 80.50 -91.56 -128.72
C ARG A 305 80.05 -92.86 -129.40
N HIS A 306 78.81 -93.31 -129.18
CA HIS A 306 78.26 -94.49 -129.87
C HIS A 306 78.06 -94.24 -131.37
N SER A 307 77.53 -93.07 -131.76
CA SER A 307 77.43 -92.70 -133.17
C SER A 307 78.80 -92.53 -133.82
N HIS A 308 79.78 -91.95 -133.12
CA HIS A 308 81.15 -91.81 -133.61
C HIS A 308 81.79 -93.19 -133.78
N THR A 309 81.70 -94.10 -132.81
CA THR A 309 82.25 -95.46 -132.95
C THR A 309 81.55 -96.26 -134.04
N SER A 310 80.24 -96.09 -134.24
CA SER A 310 79.51 -96.64 -135.39
C SER A 310 79.99 -96.04 -136.73
N LEU A 311 80.20 -94.71 -136.79
CA LEU A 311 80.70 -94.03 -137.99
C LEU A 311 82.15 -94.40 -138.28
N THR A 312 83.00 -94.57 -137.26
CA THR A 312 84.37 -95.08 -137.38
C THR A 312 84.35 -96.53 -137.86
N ALA A 313 83.45 -97.38 -137.35
CA ALA A 313 83.29 -98.75 -137.84
C ALA A 313 82.83 -98.79 -139.31
N GLN A 314 81.90 -97.91 -139.71
CA GLN A 314 81.50 -97.73 -141.11
C GLN A 314 82.66 -97.21 -141.97
N LEU A 315 83.47 -96.27 -141.45
CA LEU A 315 84.68 -95.78 -142.11
C LEU A 315 85.68 -96.91 -142.31
N CYS A 316 86.01 -97.69 -141.28
CA CYS A 316 86.88 -98.85 -141.40
C CYS A 316 86.30 -99.92 -142.34
N GLN A 317 84.98 -100.09 -142.41
CA GLN A 317 84.33 -100.99 -143.38
C GLN A 317 84.43 -100.46 -144.81
N LYS A 318 84.36 -99.13 -145.01
CA LYS A 318 84.62 -98.46 -146.30
C LYS A 318 86.10 -98.49 -146.66
N GLU A 319 87.02 -98.32 -145.72
CA GLU A 319 88.47 -98.46 -145.88
C GLU A 319 88.83 -99.90 -146.24
N GLN A 320 88.21 -100.91 -145.63
CA GLN A 320 88.36 -102.30 -146.04
C GLN A 320 87.86 -102.54 -147.47
N LEU A 321 86.76 -101.89 -147.87
CA LEU A 321 86.25 -101.93 -149.25
C LEU A 321 87.18 -101.21 -150.24
N ILE A 322 87.77 -100.07 -149.83
CA ILE A 322 88.80 -99.35 -150.57
C ILE A 322 90.06 -100.22 -150.70
N CYS A 323 90.49 -100.91 -149.65
CA CYS A 323 91.60 -101.87 -149.68
C CYS A 323 91.29 -103.06 -150.60
N GLN A 324 90.06 -103.58 -150.61
CA GLN A 324 89.66 -104.65 -151.55
C GLN A 324 89.67 -104.16 -153.00
N LEU A 325 89.15 -102.96 -153.27
CA LEU A 325 89.21 -102.32 -154.59
C LEU A 325 90.66 -101.97 -155.00
N GLN A 326 91.50 -101.56 -154.05
CA GLN A 326 92.94 -101.34 -154.27
C GLN A 326 93.68 -102.66 -154.56
N VAL A 327 93.32 -103.77 -153.91
CA VAL A 327 93.87 -105.10 -154.24
C VAL A 327 93.41 -105.57 -155.61
N GLN A 328 92.15 -105.34 -156.00
CA GLN A 328 91.67 -105.63 -157.35
C GLN A 328 92.39 -104.77 -158.42
N MET A 329 92.53 -103.46 -158.17
CA MET A 329 93.35 -102.55 -158.99
C MET A 329 94.79 -103.06 -159.10
N GLN A 330 95.42 -103.38 -157.97
CA GLN A 330 96.80 -103.88 -157.91
C GLN A 330 96.96 -105.20 -158.68
N GLN A 331 96.00 -106.13 -158.59
CA GLN A 331 96.01 -107.39 -159.36
C GLN A 331 95.90 -107.14 -160.87
N THR A 332 95.06 -106.20 -161.33
CA THR A 332 95.05 -105.81 -162.75
C THR A 332 96.32 -105.07 -163.19
N GLN A 333 96.94 -104.32 -162.27
CA GLN A 333 98.14 -103.53 -162.56
C GLN A 333 99.43 -104.35 -162.50
N ASP A 334 99.45 -105.47 -161.77
CA ASP A 334 100.59 -106.38 -161.70
C ASP A 334 100.62 -107.39 -162.88
N GLN A 335 99.48 -107.65 -163.54
CA GLN A 335 99.45 -108.31 -164.86
C GLN A 335 100.12 -107.44 -165.94
N LEU A 336 100.03 -106.11 -165.84
CA LEU A 336 100.69 -105.15 -166.75
C LEU A 336 102.19 -104.94 -166.46
N LYS A 337 102.71 -105.41 -165.33
CA LYS A 337 104.13 -105.22 -164.93
C LYS A 337 105.07 -106.36 -165.30
N GLN A 338 104.56 -107.49 -165.81
CA GLN A 338 105.42 -108.60 -166.27
C GLN A 338 105.97 -108.41 -167.70
N THR A 339 105.41 -107.50 -168.50
CA THR A 339 105.84 -107.26 -169.89
C THR A 339 106.90 -106.19 -170.06
N GLN A 340 107.24 -105.41 -169.02
CA GLN A 340 108.26 -104.36 -169.17
C GLN A 340 109.06 -104.11 -167.90
N ASP A 341 109.93 -105.08 -167.63
CA ASP A 341 111.18 -104.83 -166.93
C ASP A 341 112.05 -103.83 -167.73
N GLN A 342 113.05 -103.23 -167.07
CA GLN A 342 114.16 -102.47 -167.70
C GLN A 342 113.85 -101.09 -168.34
N LEU A 343 113.59 -100.07 -167.52
CA LEU A 343 114.47 -98.88 -167.46
C LEU A 343 114.16 -97.97 -166.24
N GLN A 344 115.01 -98.08 -165.21
CA GLN A 344 115.48 -97.00 -164.31
C GLN A 344 114.43 -95.94 -163.91
N ARG A 345 113.70 -96.07 -162.79
CA ARG A 345 114.17 -96.00 -161.38
C ARG A 345 115.27 -94.95 -161.10
N ALA A 346 114.89 -94.04 -160.19
CA ALA A 346 115.66 -93.49 -159.07
C ALA A 346 116.48 -92.19 -159.24
N THR A 347 115.89 -91.08 -158.80
CA THR A 347 116.51 -90.11 -157.86
C THR A 347 115.36 -89.38 -157.11
N SER A 348 114.85 -89.81 -155.95
CA SER A 348 115.42 -89.95 -154.59
C SER A 348 115.55 -88.62 -153.81
N ARG A 349 115.42 -88.68 -152.45
CA ARG A 349 115.65 -87.65 -151.39
C ARG A 349 114.39 -86.87 -150.90
N LEU A 350 114.16 -86.57 -149.60
CA LEU A 350 114.93 -86.76 -148.33
C LEU A 350 114.02 -86.63 -147.05
N THR A 351 114.55 -87.05 -145.87
CA THR A 351 114.27 -86.63 -144.45
C THR A 351 112.88 -86.82 -143.78
N GLN A 352 112.65 -87.38 -142.56
CA GLN A 352 113.19 -87.18 -141.17
C GLN A 352 113.02 -85.73 -140.61
N PRO A 353 113.06 -85.42 -139.27
CA PRO A 353 112.94 -86.23 -138.03
C PRO A 353 112.29 -85.54 -136.74
N LEU A 354 112.21 -86.29 -135.61
CA LEU A 354 112.43 -85.95 -134.15
C LEU A 354 111.59 -84.91 -133.31
N GLN A 355 111.18 -85.37 -132.10
CA GLN A 355 111.32 -84.77 -130.71
C GLN A 355 110.49 -83.54 -130.27
N SER A 356 110.26 -83.21 -128.96
CA SER A 356 110.74 -83.70 -127.63
C SER A 356 109.79 -83.35 -126.46
N ASN A 357 109.53 -84.32 -125.57
CA ASN A 357 109.73 -84.36 -124.10
C ASN A 357 109.38 -83.21 -123.10
N LEU A 358 108.87 -83.70 -121.95
CA LEU A 358 109.09 -83.34 -120.53
C LEU A 358 108.16 -82.37 -119.77
N CYS A 359 107.97 -82.78 -118.52
CA CYS A 359 107.26 -82.16 -117.40
C CYS A 359 108.15 -81.10 -116.73
N ASP A 360 107.56 -80.05 -116.15
CA ASP A 360 107.95 -79.57 -114.83
C ASP A 360 106.81 -78.82 -114.11
N GLN A 361 106.76 -79.00 -112.80
CA GLN A 361 105.92 -78.25 -111.85
C GLN A 361 106.75 -77.11 -111.21
N GLU A 362 106.12 -76.39 -110.27
CA GLU A 362 106.64 -75.32 -109.39
C GLU A 362 106.38 -73.90 -109.92
N SER A 363 105.55 -73.05 -109.28
CA SER A 363 105.58 -72.47 -107.91
C SER A 363 105.65 -70.95 -108.10
N THR A 364 104.96 -70.09 -107.34
CA THR A 364 105.38 -69.78 -105.97
C THR A 364 104.34 -68.91 -105.23
N VAL A 365 104.07 -69.27 -103.97
CA VAL A 365 104.07 -68.38 -102.77
C VAL A 365 103.09 -67.18 -102.76
N THR A 366 102.11 -67.12 -101.84
CA THR A 366 102.43 -66.65 -100.46
C THR A 366 101.62 -67.30 -99.32
N ARG A 367 102.41 -67.88 -98.41
CA ARG A 367 102.20 -68.39 -97.05
C ARG A 367 101.28 -67.58 -96.09
N ASP A 368 100.18 -68.24 -95.66
CA ASP A 368 99.93 -68.72 -94.27
C ASP A 368 99.62 -67.68 -93.11
N PRO A 369 99.38 -68.04 -91.82
CA PRO A 369 98.00 -68.02 -91.30
C PRO A 369 97.75 -67.47 -89.85
N ARG A 370 96.46 -67.49 -89.44
CA ARG A 370 95.89 -67.75 -88.08
C ARG A 370 96.12 -66.81 -86.86
N TRP A 371 94.96 -66.56 -86.20
CA TRP A 371 94.65 -66.58 -84.75
C TRP A 371 94.54 -65.29 -83.89
N THR A 372 93.43 -65.28 -83.13
CA THR A 372 93.17 -64.70 -81.79
C THR A 372 93.13 -63.18 -81.59
N GLY A 373 92.21 -62.71 -80.75
CA GLY A 373 91.96 -61.29 -80.51
C GLY A 373 92.35 -60.82 -79.11
N ASN A 374 92.19 -59.51 -78.85
CA ASN A 374 91.75 -58.96 -77.57
C ASN A 374 91.35 -57.46 -77.68
N LEU A 375 90.26 -57.15 -76.97
CA LEU A 375 89.89 -55.94 -76.22
C LEU A 375 90.81 -54.68 -76.24
N ILE A 376 90.23 -53.45 -76.29
CA ILE A 376 90.35 -52.35 -75.27
C ILE A 376 89.85 -50.93 -75.72
N GLN A 377 89.15 -50.25 -74.79
CA GLN A 377 88.94 -48.78 -74.56
C GLN A 377 88.00 -47.83 -75.37
N ASN A 378 86.99 -47.32 -74.62
CA ASN A 378 86.67 -45.90 -74.30
C ASN A 378 86.65 -44.79 -75.37
N GLN A 379 85.54 -44.02 -75.35
CA GLN A 379 85.56 -42.64 -74.80
C GLN A 379 84.17 -42.08 -74.44
N ASN A 380 84.12 -41.18 -73.44
CA ASN A 380 82.95 -40.41 -73.03
C ASN A 380 82.71 -39.19 -73.94
N THR A 381 81.47 -38.71 -74.03
CA THR A 381 81.22 -37.26 -74.09
C THR A 381 79.85 -36.89 -73.51
N GLN A 382 79.73 -35.65 -73.04
CA GLN A 382 78.64 -35.13 -72.21
C GLN A 382 77.94 -33.93 -72.90
N ARG A 383 76.71 -33.63 -72.45
CA ARG A 383 76.07 -32.28 -72.33
C ARG A 383 75.27 -31.62 -73.47
N LEU A 384 74.10 -31.11 -73.02
CA LEU A 384 73.56 -29.73 -73.08
C LEU A 384 72.43 -29.33 -74.08
N CYS A 385 71.50 -28.55 -73.50
CA CYS A 385 70.46 -27.66 -74.08
C CYS A 385 69.25 -28.34 -74.78
N GLN A 386 68.02 -28.22 -74.28
CA GLN A 386 67.15 -27.03 -74.08
C GLN A 386 66.57 -26.44 -75.38
N THR A 387 65.24 -26.55 -75.55
CA THR A 387 64.23 -25.60 -76.09
C THR A 387 63.05 -26.40 -76.67
N ARG A 388 61.79 -25.94 -76.75
CA ARG A 388 60.94 -24.98 -76.01
C ARG A 388 59.49 -25.17 -76.54
N GLN A 389 58.47 -24.56 -75.89
CA GLN A 389 57.10 -24.32 -76.43
C GLN A 389 56.17 -25.56 -76.53
N ASP A 390 54.85 -25.48 -76.26
CA ASP A 390 54.02 -24.39 -75.72
C ASP A 390 52.79 -24.93 -74.92
N ALA A 391 52.09 -24.03 -74.21
CA ALA A 391 50.99 -24.32 -73.26
C ALA A 391 49.61 -24.62 -73.92
N PRO A 392 48.56 -25.05 -73.17
CA PRO A 392 47.68 -24.05 -72.51
C PRO A 392 46.88 -24.47 -71.23
N VAL A 393 46.64 -23.49 -70.31
CA VAL A 393 45.31 -23.14 -69.70
C VAL A 393 44.51 -24.25 -68.93
N GLN A 394 44.23 -24.20 -67.61
CA GLN A 394 43.50 -23.17 -66.83
C GLN A 394 43.84 -23.06 -65.31
N ARG A 395 43.91 -21.81 -64.84
CA ARG A 395 43.30 -21.21 -63.62
C ARG A 395 42.95 -22.09 -62.40
N SER A 396 43.66 -21.84 -61.30
CA SER A 396 43.14 -21.99 -59.92
C SER A 396 43.06 -20.63 -59.21
N ARG A 397 41.89 -20.31 -58.65
CA ARG A 397 41.67 -19.35 -57.54
C ARG A 397 41.07 -20.20 -56.41
N SER A 398 41.32 -20.02 -55.12
CA SER A 398 41.86 -18.91 -54.32
C SER A 398 42.62 -19.47 -53.11
N LEU A 399 43.82 -19.00 -52.78
CA LEU A 399 44.07 -18.00 -51.72
C LEU A 399 43.31 -18.25 -50.40
N SER A 400 44.00 -18.84 -49.43
CA SER A 400 44.00 -18.39 -48.03
C SER A 400 45.44 -18.51 -47.48
N PRO A 401 45.86 -17.66 -46.51
CA PRO A 401 47.28 -17.36 -46.34
C PRO A 401 48.00 -18.37 -45.44
N ALA A 402 49.25 -18.68 -45.77
CA ALA A 402 50.19 -19.25 -44.82
C ALA A 402 50.59 -18.17 -43.80
N GLY A 403 50.07 -18.29 -42.57
CA GLY A 403 50.57 -17.53 -41.42
C GLY A 403 51.89 -18.14 -40.92
N GLY A 404 52.89 -17.29 -40.67
CA GLY A 404 54.21 -17.73 -40.21
C GLY A 404 54.19 -18.33 -38.80
N GLY A 405 55.17 -19.19 -38.50
CA GLY A 405 55.23 -19.91 -37.22
C GLY A 405 55.36 -18.99 -36.00
N GLY A 406 54.34 -19.03 -35.14
CA GLY A 406 54.34 -18.52 -33.77
C GLY A 406 53.94 -19.64 -32.80
N ARG A 407 54.44 -19.61 -31.56
CA ARG A 407 54.24 -20.67 -30.55
C ARG A 407 52.76 -21.04 -30.32
N PRO A 408 52.43 -22.32 -30.02
CA PRO A 408 51.05 -22.82 -29.84
C PRO A 408 50.35 -22.37 -28.53
N SER A 409 50.77 -21.27 -27.92
CA SER A 409 50.24 -20.80 -26.63
C SER A 409 49.02 -19.87 -26.76
N GLY A 410 48.73 -19.36 -27.96
CA GLY A 410 47.59 -18.47 -28.22
C GLY A 410 46.28 -19.21 -28.51
N GLU A 411 46.35 -20.33 -29.24
CA GLU A 411 45.19 -21.10 -29.70
C GLU A 411 44.38 -21.68 -28.53
N VAL A 412 45.04 -22.15 -27.46
CA VAL A 412 44.37 -22.63 -26.23
C VAL A 412 43.59 -21.51 -25.53
N SER A 413 44.05 -20.25 -25.62
CA SER A 413 43.30 -19.10 -25.08
C SER A 413 42.10 -18.73 -25.96
N GLN A 414 42.20 -18.88 -27.29
CA GLN A 414 41.06 -18.69 -28.19
C GLN A 414 40.04 -19.83 -28.09
N ALA A 415 40.48 -21.08 -27.95
CA ALA A 415 39.61 -22.24 -27.73
C ALA A 415 38.83 -22.11 -26.42
N SER A 416 39.50 -21.83 -25.29
CA SER A 416 38.83 -21.64 -24.00
C SER A 416 37.93 -20.39 -23.95
N LEU A 417 38.21 -19.35 -24.74
CA LEU A 417 37.28 -18.22 -24.95
C LEU A 417 36.06 -18.63 -25.81
N ALA A 418 36.26 -19.46 -26.85
CA ALA A 418 35.17 -20.00 -27.66
C ALA A 418 34.27 -20.96 -26.85
N GLU A 419 34.85 -21.81 -25.99
CA GLU A 419 34.12 -22.70 -25.08
C GLU A 419 33.32 -21.94 -24.00
N ARG A 420 33.85 -20.82 -23.49
CA ARG A 420 33.07 -19.91 -22.62
C ARG A 420 31.94 -19.28 -23.41
N ARG A 421 32.22 -18.80 -24.63
CA ARG A 421 31.21 -18.21 -25.53
C ARG A 421 30.11 -19.20 -25.95
N ILE A 422 30.43 -20.48 -26.09
CA ILE A 422 29.46 -21.55 -26.35
C ILE A 422 28.57 -21.76 -25.13
N ARG A 423 29.14 -21.94 -23.93
CA ARG A 423 28.38 -22.06 -22.67
C ARG A 423 27.48 -20.84 -22.41
N ASP A 424 28.02 -19.63 -22.61
CA ASP A 424 27.29 -18.37 -22.53
C ASP A 424 26.05 -18.34 -23.47
N LEU A 425 26.19 -18.89 -24.69
CA LEU A 425 25.11 -19.00 -25.67
C LEU A 425 24.12 -20.13 -25.34
N GLU A 426 24.59 -21.23 -24.74
CA GLU A 426 23.75 -22.32 -24.24
C GLU A 426 22.90 -21.88 -23.06
N GLU A 427 23.45 -21.13 -22.10
CA GLU A 427 22.69 -20.50 -21.00
C GLU A 427 21.63 -19.53 -21.54
N LEU A 428 21.99 -18.68 -22.51
CA LEU A 428 21.02 -17.80 -23.17
C LEU A 428 19.90 -18.60 -23.88
N LEU A 429 20.25 -19.69 -24.57
CA LEU A 429 19.28 -20.55 -25.25
C LEU A 429 18.34 -21.26 -24.26
N GLN A 430 18.86 -21.72 -23.12
CA GLN A 430 18.04 -22.29 -22.04
C GLN A 430 17.07 -21.24 -21.46
N LEU A 431 17.52 -20.01 -21.25
CA LEU A 431 16.69 -18.91 -20.75
C LEU A 431 15.62 -18.49 -21.76
N LYS A 432 15.93 -18.50 -23.07
CA LYS A 432 14.94 -18.31 -24.14
C LYS A 432 13.94 -19.47 -24.21
N GLY A 433 14.37 -20.70 -23.94
CA GLY A 433 13.46 -21.83 -23.72
C GLY A 433 12.49 -21.56 -22.57
N GLN A 434 13.00 -21.12 -21.41
CA GLN A 434 12.19 -20.78 -20.23
C GLN A 434 11.23 -19.61 -20.49
N GLU A 435 11.63 -18.58 -21.23
CA GLU A 435 10.77 -17.47 -21.68
C GLU A 435 9.58 -18.00 -22.50
N ILE A 436 9.84 -18.90 -23.45
CA ILE A 436 8.80 -19.55 -24.27
C ILE A 436 7.91 -20.46 -23.42
N GLU A 437 8.46 -21.20 -22.46
CA GLU A 437 7.70 -22.03 -21.52
C GLU A 437 6.78 -21.19 -20.61
N GLU A 438 7.24 -20.04 -20.11
CA GLU A 438 6.41 -19.13 -19.32
C GLU A 438 5.32 -18.46 -20.16
N LEU A 439 5.62 -18.07 -21.41
CA LEU A 439 4.62 -17.62 -22.39
C LEU A 439 3.55 -18.69 -22.66
N ARG A 440 3.96 -19.95 -22.89
CA ARG A 440 3.04 -21.09 -23.08
C ARG A 440 2.14 -21.27 -21.86
N ARG A 441 2.71 -21.33 -20.64
CA ARG A 441 1.96 -21.46 -19.38
C ARG A 441 1.00 -20.30 -19.14
N ALA A 442 1.38 -19.07 -19.47
CA ALA A 442 0.50 -17.89 -19.36
C ALA A 442 -0.67 -17.96 -20.34
N HIS A 443 -0.42 -18.37 -21.59
CA HIS A 443 -1.46 -18.62 -22.58
C HIS A 443 -2.41 -19.76 -22.18
N GLU A 444 -1.87 -20.86 -21.64
CA GLU A 444 -2.64 -22.01 -21.19
C GLU A 444 -3.55 -21.65 -20.02
N LYS A 445 -3.03 -20.97 -18.99
CA LYS A 445 -3.85 -20.43 -17.87
C LYS A 445 -4.93 -19.47 -18.35
N ARG A 446 -4.62 -18.59 -19.32
CA ARG A 446 -5.63 -17.70 -19.92
C ARG A 446 -6.70 -18.49 -20.67
N HIS A 447 -6.32 -19.57 -21.35
CA HIS A 447 -7.25 -20.46 -22.03
C HIS A 447 -8.11 -21.25 -21.05
N GLU A 448 -7.54 -21.76 -19.94
CA GLU A 448 -8.27 -22.41 -18.85
C GLU A 448 -9.29 -21.47 -18.20
N ARG A 449 -8.90 -20.23 -17.86
CA ARG A 449 -9.83 -19.20 -17.36
C ARG A 449 -10.97 -18.96 -18.35
N LEU A 450 -10.68 -18.88 -19.65
CA LEU A 450 -11.70 -18.73 -20.68
C LEU A 450 -12.62 -19.95 -20.78
N ARG A 451 -12.09 -21.18 -20.71
CA ARG A 451 -12.89 -22.42 -20.67
C ARG A 451 -13.80 -22.43 -19.44
N LEU A 452 -13.27 -22.10 -18.26
CA LEU A 452 -14.03 -22.05 -17.00
C LEU A 452 -15.17 -21.02 -17.06
N ILE A 453 -14.92 -19.83 -17.62
CA ILE A 453 -15.96 -18.81 -17.85
C ILE A 453 -17.01 -19.32 -18.84
N GLN A 454 -16.61 -20.03 -19.90
CA GLN A 454 -17.53 -20.62 -20.87
C GLN A 454 -18.35 -21.78 -20.28
N THR A 455 -17.77 -22.65 -19.45
CA THR A 455 -18.51 -23.73 -18.77
C THR A 455 -19.46 -23.17 -17.72
N ASN A 456 -19.03 -22.17 -16.94
CA ASN A 456 -19.89 -21.51 -15.95
C ASN A 456 -21.03 -20.72 -16.63
N TYR A 457 -20.78 -20.11 -17.79
CA TYR A 457 -21.83 -19.48 -18.58
C TYR A 457 -22.81 -20.51 -19.16
N LYS A 458 -22.33 -21.68 -19.61
CA LYS A 458 -23.19 -22.79 -20.05
C LYS A 458 -24.03 -23.32 -18.88
N SER A 459 -23.44 -23.65 -17.74
CA SER A 459 -24.18 -24.19 -16.59
C SER A 459 -25.18 -23.18 -16.02
N VAL A 460 -24.85 -21.89 -15.93
CA VAL A 460 -25.83 -20.85 -15.52
C VAL A 460 -26.94 -20.69 -16.55
N LYS A 461 -26.65 -20.86 -17.85
CA LYS A 461 -27.68 -20.83 -18.90
C LYS A 461 -28.56 -22.09 -18.89
N GLU A 462 -27.99 -23.25 -18.59
CA GLU A 462 -28.70 -24.51 -18.41
C GLU A 462 -29.56 -24.46 -17.14
N GLN A 463 -29.04 -23.99 -16.01
CA GLN A 463 -29.80 -23.75 -14.77
C GLN A 463 -30.92 -22.71 -14.95
N LEU A 464 -30.69 -21.64 -15.70
CA LEU A 464 -31.76 -20.69 -16.04
C LEU A 464 -32.83 -21.35 -16.90
N ARG A 465 -32.44 -22.16 -17.88
CA ARG A 465 -33.35 -22.91 -18.74
C ARG A 465 -34.13 -23.98 -17.97
N GLU A 466 -33.48 -24.72 -17.07
CA GLU A 466 -34.09 -25.69 -16.17
C GLU A 466 -35.06 -25.01 -15.19
N ALA A 467 -34.70 -23.83 -14.68
CA ALA A 467 -35.61 -23.02 -13.84
C ALA A 467 -36.81 -22.47 -14.64
N GLU A 468 -36.63 -22.12 -15.92
CA GLU A 468 -37.71 -21.73 -16.84
C GLU A 468 -38.61 -22.92 -17.21
N GLU A 469 -38.02 -24.09 -17.48
CA GLU A 469 -38.73 -25.34 -17.83
C GLU A 469 -39.46 -25.94 -16.62
N ALA A 470 -38.87 -25.91 -15.42
CA ALA A 470 -39.50 -26.34 -14.16
C ALA A 470 -40.63 -25.42 -13.68
N GLN A 471 -40.72 -24.18 -14.19
CA GLN A 471 -41.79 -23.24 -13.82
C GLN A 471 -43.05 -23.33 -14.70
N GLY A 472 -43.02 -24.03 -15.83
CA GLY A 472 -44.22 -24.54 -16.53
C GLY A 472 -45.35 -23.57 -16.89
N LEU A 473 -45.12 -22.25 -16.88
CA LEU A 473 -46.16 -21.23 -17.02
C LEU A 473 -45.85 -20.16 -18.08
N PRO A 474 -46.85 -19.69 -18.84
CA PRO A 474 -46.63 -18.83 -20.00
C PRO A 474 -46.37 -17.37 -19.60
N LYS A 475 -45.14 -16.88 -19.84
CA LYS A 475 -44.75 -15.44 -19.85
C LYS A 475 -45.48 -14.56 -18.82
N GLY A 476 -45.53 -15.02 -17.58
CA GLY A 476 -46.13 -14.33 -16.44
C GLY A 476 -45.05 -13.73 -15.54
N ARG A 477 -45.38 -12.62 -14.86
CA ARG A 477 -44.46 -11.97 -13.91
C ARG A 477 -44.09 -12.93 -12.79
N ILE A 478 -42.81 -12.92 -12.38
CA ILE A 478 -42.39 -13.41 -11.06
C ILE A 478 -43.35 -12.82 -10.02
N GLN A 479 -43.98 -13.67 -9.19
CA GLN A 479 -44.84 -13.17 -8.12
C GLN A 479 -44.00 -12.30 -7.19
N ARG A 480 -44.33 -11.00 -7.17
CA ARG A 480 -43.78 -10.07 -6.18
C ARG A 480 -44.41 -10.43 -4.85
N ALA A 481 -43.61 -10.57 -3.79
CA ALA A 481 -44.11 -10.75 -2.43
C ALA A 481 -45.19 -9.69 -2.13
N GLU A 482 -46.23 -10.10 -1.40
CA GLU A 482 -47.44 -9.30 -1.30
C GLU A 482 -47.15 -7.93 -0.68
N PRO A 483 -47.80 -6.83 -1.13
CA PRO A 483 -47.43 -5.47 -0.72
C PRO A 483 -47.51 -5.17 0.78
N TRP A 484 -48.08 -6.06 1.60
CA TRP A 484 -48.05 -5.97 3.07
C TRP A 484 -46.86 -6.71 3.71
N GLN A 485 -46.30 -7.73 3.06
CA GLN A 485 -45.08 -8.42 3.53
C GLN A 485 -43.86 -7.52 3.35
N LEU A 486 -43.83 -6.73 2.25
CA LEU A 486 -42.79 -5.75 1.95
C LEU A 486 -42.94 -4.40 2.70
N ARG A 487 -43.85 -4.29 3.68
CA ARG A 487 -44.06 -3.06 4.48
C ARG A 487 -43.25 -3.01 5.79
N GLN A 488 -42.70 -4.13 6.25
CA GLN A 488 -41.85 -4.17 7.45
C GLN A 488 -40.35 -4.06 7.14
N GLU A 489 -39.96 -4.31 5.89
CA GLU A 489 -38.57 -4.17 5.43
C GLU A 489 -38.50 -3.02 4.43
N ASP A 490 -37.49 -2.15 4.58
CA ASP A 490 -37.19 -1.10 3.60
C ASP A 490 -36.76 -1.73 2.28
N SER A 491 -37.74 -2.11 1.47
CA SER A 491 -37.50 -2.91 0.27
C SER A 491 -36.62 -2.16 -0.73
N ASP A 492 -36.71 -0.83 -0.80
CA ASP A 492 -35.79 0.00 -1.58
C ASP A 492 -34.36 -0.01 -1.01
N ALA A 493 -34.17 -0.09 0.31
CA ALA A 493 -32.84 -0.28 0.91
C ALA A 493 -32.28 -1.66 0.57
N VAL A 494 -33.06 -2.74 0.69
CA VAL A 494 -32.64 -4.10 0.30
C VAL A 494 -32.31 -4.17 -1.20
N TRP A 495 -33.08 -3.51 -2.07
CA TRP A 495 -32.75 -3.41 -3.50
C TRP A 495 -31.50 -2.57 -3.77
N ASN A 496 -31.26 -1.51 -3.02
CA ASN A 496 -30.05 -0.70 -3.12
C ASN A 496 -28.81 -1.47 -2.65
N GLU A 497 -28.90 -2.20 -1.54
CA GLU A 497 -27.85 -3.11 -1.05
C GLU A 497 -27.59 -4.24 -2.04
N LEU A 498 -28.63 -4.93 -2.54
CA LEU A 498 -28.47 -5.97 -3.55
C LEU A 498 -27.85 -5.42 -4.85
N ALA A 499 -28.24 -4.21 -5.27
CA ALA A 499 -27.64 -3.54 -6.42
C ALA A 499 -26.19 -3.09 -6.15
N TYR A 500 -25.87 -2.67 -4.92
CA TYR A 500 -24.53 -2.35 -4.46
C TYR A 500 -23.65 -3.60 -4.47
N PHE A 501 -24.03 -4.68 -3.78
CA PHE A 501 -23.30 -5.95 -3.79
C PHE A 501 -23.18 -6.55 -5.19
N LYS A 502 -24.20 -6.44 -6.05
CA LYS A 502 -24.11 -6.91 -7.45
C LYS A 502 -23.14 -6.06 -8.29
N ARG A 503 -23.09 -4.74 -8.08
CA ARG A 503 -22.08 -3.86 -8.73
C ARG A 503 -20.69 -4.12 -8.18
N HIS A 504 -20.56 -4.28 -6.86
CA HIS A 504 -19.30 -4.51 -6.15
C HIS A 504 -18.72 -5.88 -6.50
N SER A 505 -19.52 -6.95 -6.46
CA SER A 505 -19.13 -8.29 -6.92
C SER A 505 -18.72 -8.30 -8.40
N LYS A 506 -19.45 -7.60 -9.28
CA LYS A 506 -19.03 -7.44 -10.69
C LYS A 506 -17.71 -6.66 -10.82
N LYS A 507 -17.48 -5.64 -9.98
CA LYS A 507 -16.23 -4.87 -9.93
C LYS A 507 -15.07 -5.75 -9.45
N LEU A 508 -15.24 -6.47 -8.34
CA LEU A 508 -14.27 -7.42 -7.78
C LEU A 508 -13.94 -8.56 -8.75
N LEU A 509 -14.92 -9.09 -9.50
CA LEU A 509 -14.65 -10.11 -10.52
C LEU A 509 -13.84 -9.55 -11.69
N ALA A 510 -14.12 -8.33 -12.13
CA ALA A 510 -13.33 -7.65 -13.16
C ALA A 510 -11.90 -7.33 -12.66
N GLU A 511 -11.77 -6.81 -11.43
CA GLU A 511 -10.50 -6.54 -10.76
C GLU A 511 -9.69 -7.82 -10.58
N LYS A 512 -10.30 -8.92 -10.12
CA LYS A 512 -9.66 -10.25 -10.04
C LYS A 512 -9.15 -10.71 -11.42
N SER A 513 -9.96 -10.64 -12.47
CA SER A 513 -9.52 -11.03 -13.81
C SER A 513 -8.39 -10.14 -14.35
N ASN A 514 -8.42 -8.83 -14.03
CA ASN A 514 -7.37 -7.90 -14.42
C ASN A 514 -6.06 -8.20 -13.67
N LEU A 515 -6.12 -8.43 -12.36
CA LEU A 515 -4.97 -8.79 -11.53
C LEU A 515 -4.36 -10.13 -11.95
N GLU A 516 -5.18 -11.14 -12.28
CA GLU A 516 -4.71 -12.42 -12.82
C GLU A 516 -4.00 -12.24 -14.18
N GLU A 517 -4.52 -11.38 -15.07
CA GLU A 517 -3.81 -11.02 -16.29
C GLU A 517 -2.54 -10.19 -16.05
N GLU A 518 -2.52 -9.29 -15.07
CA GLU A 518 -1.34 -8.50 -14.72
C GLU A 518 -0.24 -9.38 -14.12
N VAL A 519 -0.58 -10.34 -13.26
CA VAL A 519 0.37 -11.33 -12.73
C VAL A 519 0.96 -12.19 -13.85
N ASP A 520 0.16 -12.66 -14.81
CA ASP A 520 0.68 -13.43 -15.94
C ASP A 520 1.55 -12.56 -16.88
N LYS A 521 1.18 -11.29 -17.12
CA LYS A 521 2.00 -10.32 -17.88
C LYS A 521 3.33 -10.02 -17.17
N LEU A 522 3.32 -9.85 -15.84
CA LEU A 522 4.53 -9.56 -15.05
C LEU A 522 5.46 -10.77 -14.96
N ARG A 523 4.95 -12.01 -14.93
CA ARG A 523 5.77 -13.22 -15.02
C ARG A 523 6.50 -13.30 -16.36
N VAL A 524 5.75 -13.18 -17.46
CA VAL A 524 6.31 -13.13 -18.83
C VAL A 524 7.34 -12.01 -18.95
N GLN A 525 7.01 -10.79 -18.51
CA GLN A 525 7.95 -9.67 -18.53
C GLN A 525 9.21 -9.95 -17.72
N SER A 526 9.09 -10.59 -16.55
CA SER A 526 10.25 -10.97 -15.73
C SER A 526 11.13 -12.01 -16.42
N ALA A 527 10.58 -12.96 -17.17
CA ALA A 527 11.36 -13.90 -17.98
C ALA A 527 12.06 -13.20 -19.15
N VAL A 528 11.35 -12.34 -19.87
CA VAL A 528 11.91 -11.48 -20.95
C VAL A 528 13.05 -10.62 -20.41
N ASP A 529 12.85 -9.96 -19.26
CA ASP A 529 13.86 -9.11 -18.62
C ASP A 529 15.09 -9.93 -18.18
N ARG A 530 14.90 -11.14 -17.65
CA ARG A 530 16.03 -12.06 -17.31
C ARG A 530 16.83 -12.44 -18.55
N ALA A 531 16.16 -12.80 -19.65
CA ALA A 531 16.82 -13.14 -20.91
C ALA A 531 17.54 -11.92 -21.50
N SER A 532 16.87 -10.77 -21.60
CA SER A 532 17.44 -9.51 -22.12
C SER A 532 18.61 -8.98 -21.27
N LEU A 533 18.59 -9.16 -19.95
CA LEU A 533 19.74 -8.81 -19.10
C LEU A 533 20.98 -9.67 -19.43
N ILE A 534 20.79 -10.92 -19.82
CA ILE A 534 21.90 -11.82 -20.18
C ILE A 534 22.35 -11.57 -21.63
N GLU A 535 21.44 -11.33 -22.57
CA GLU A 535 21.79 -10.80 -23.91
C GLU A 535 22.66 -9.53 -23.80
N LEU A 536 22.26 -8.57 -22.96
CA LEU A 536 23.01 -7.33 -22.74
C LEU A 536 24.37 -7.57 -22.09
N ARG A 537 24.48 -8.49 -21.12
CA ARG A 537 25.77 -8.90 -20.55
C ARG A 537 26.70 -9.49 -21.61
N LEU A 538 26.20 -10.39 -22.45
CA LEU A 538 26.98 -11.00 -23.52
C LEU A 538 27.38 -9.98 -24.60
N CYS A 539 26.51 -9.03 -24.94
CA CYS A 539 26.86 -7.92 -25.85
C CYS A 539 27.89 -6.94 -25.24
N LEU A 540 27.92 -6.76 -23.92
CA LEU A 540 28.94 -5.96 -23.24
C LEU A 540 30.28 -6.71 -23.20
N GLN A 541 30.28 -7.98 -22.79
CA GLN A 541 31.44 -8.87 -22.77
C GLN A 541 32.04 -9.05 -24.18
N GLN A 542 31.20 -9.08 -25.23
CA GLN A 542 31.61 -9.02 -26.63
C GLN A 542 32.39 -7.73 -26.96
N LYS A 543 31.86 -6.57 -26.57
CA LYS A 543 32.55 -5.29 -26.80
C LYS A 543 33.83 -5.16 -25.98
N GLU A 544 33.87 -5.71 -24.77
CA GLU A 544 35.09 -5.79 -23.96
C GLU A 544 36.15 -6.67 -24.63
N GLN A 545 35.76 -7.81 -25.20
CA GLN A 545 36.64 -8.68 -25.99
C GLN A 545 37.13 -7.99 -27.29
N GLU A 546 36.24 -7.34 -28.04
CA GLU A 546 36.60 -6.55 -29.25
C GLU A 546 37.57 -5.41 -28.92
N LEU A 547 37.36 -4.71 -27.80
CA LEU A 547 38.26 -3.66 -27.33
C LEU A 547 39.60 -4.23 -26.87
N ALA A 548 39.63 -5.39 -26.20
CA ALA A 548 40.86 -6.07 -25.83
C ALA A 548 41.67 -6.53 -27.05
N HIS A 549 41.00 -7.07 -28.08
CA HIS A 549 41.64 -7.41 -29.35
C HIS A 549 42.21 -6.18 -30.07
N ARG A 550 41.46 -5.08 -30.16
CA ARG A 550 41.96 -3.82 -30.73
C ARG A 550 43.15 -3.26 -29.97
N VAL A 551 43.18 -3.38 -28.64
CA VAL A 551 44.33 -2.96 -27.81
C VAL A 551 45.55 -3.86 -28.04
N ALA A 552 45.36 -5.15 -28.33
CA ALA A 552 46.45 -6.05 -28.70
C ALA A 552 47.00 -5.75 -30.11
N GLU A 553 46.12 -5.54 -31.11
CA GLU A 553 46.51 -5.08 -32.46
C GLU A 553 47.24 -3.72 -32.41
N ASP A 554 46.74 -2.78 -31.60
CA ASP A 554 47.39 -1.49 -31.32
C ASP A 554 48.74 -1.63 -30.61
N ALA A 555 49.03 -2.75 -29.95
CA ALA A 555 50.32 -3.00 -29.31
C ALA A 555 51.34 -3.59 -30.29
N GLU A 556 50.93 -4.50 -31.17
CA GLU A 556 51.81 -5.10 -32.19
C GLU A 556 52.24 -4.10 -33.27
N VAL A 557 51.35 -3.16 -33.65
CA VAL A 557 51.61 -2.16 -34.70
C VAL A 557 52.54 -1.02 -34.25
N LYS A 558 52.98 -0.97 -32.97
CA LYS A 558 53.77 0.15 -32.41
C LYS A 558 55.25 -0.17 -32.18
N SER A 559 55.89 -0.84 -33.13
CA SER A 559 57.36 -0.98 -33.21
C SER A 559 58.00 0.04 -34.18
N GLY A 560 57.73 1.36 -33.99
CA GLY A 560 58.27 2.38 -34.89
C GLY A 560 58.02 3.87 -34.54
N ALA A 561 58.75 4.39 -33.54
CA ALA A 561 59.01 5.83 -33.25
C ALA A 561 57.82 6.79 -32.90
N PRO A 562 58.07 7.97 -32.29
CA PRO A 562 59.19 8.37 -31.44
C PRO A 562 58.78 8.38 -29.94
N ALA A 563 59.65 7.84 -29.07
CA ALA A 563 59.29 7.47 -27.70
C ALA A 563 58.81 8.62 -26.79
N GLU A 564 59.31 9.85 -26.97
CA GLU A 564 59.04 10.96 -26.04
C GLU A 564 57.64 11.58 -26.21
N ALA A 565 57.18 11.77 -27.45
CA ALA A 565 55.85 12.31 -27.73
C ALA A 565 54.74 11.30 -27.35
N SER A 566 55.00 10.00 -27.53
CA SER A 566 54.13 8.94 -27.03
C SER A 566 54.18 8.85 -25.50
N ALA A 567 55.36 8.90 -24.88
CA ALA A 567 55.50 8.84 -23.41
C ALA A 567 54.77 9.99 -22.72
N GLN A 568 54.90 11.24 -23.21
CA GLN A 568 54.15 12.36 -22.62
C GLN A 568 52.62 12.28 -22.86
N ARG A 569 52.16 11.61 -23.94
CA ARG A 569 50.72 11.33 -24.12
C ARG A 569 50.25 10.25 -23.15
N LEU A 570 51.05 9.20 -22.96
CA LEU A 570 50.84 8.13 -21.99
C LEU A 570 50.83 8.67 -20.56
N GLU A 571 51.75 9.56 -20.20
CA GLU A 571 51.82 10.18 -18.87
C GLU A 571 50.62 11.10 -18.60
N ARG A 572 50.17 11.88 -19.60
CA ARG A 572 48.91 12.64 -19.51
C ARG A 572 47.69 11.72 -19.41
N ALA A 573 47.69 10.59 -20.11
CA ALA A 573 46.64 9.58 -20.02
C ALA A 573 46.62 8.89 -18.64
N LEU A 574 47.78 8.50 -18.09
CA LEU A 574 47.93 7.92 -16.75
C LEU A 574 47.55 8.93 -15.66
N LYS A 575 47.94 10.20 -15.78
CA LYS A 575 47.47 11.27 -14.86
C LYS A 575 45.96 11.44 -14.92
N LYS A 576 45.34 11.31 -16.10
CA LYS A 576 43.88 11.36 -16.30
C LYS A 576 43.18 10.08 -15.77
N MET A 577 43.76 8.90 -15.97
CA MET A 577 43.30 7.64 -15.39
C MET A 577 43.35 7.71 -13.86
N ALA A 578 44.48 8.10 -13.27
CA ALA A 578 44.59 8.27 -11.82
C ALA A 578 43.63 9.33 -11.24
N GLN A 579 43.21 10.34 -12.03
CA GLN A 579 42.14 11.26 -11.65
C GLN A 579 40.74 10.62 -11.75
N LEU A 580 40.49 9.82 -12.79
CA LEU A 580 39.23 9.08 -12.98
C LEU A 580 39.08 7.96 -11.94
N GLU A 581 40.14 7.24 -11.61
CA GLU A 581 40.18 6.25 -10.50
C GLU A 581 39.91 6.91 -9.15
N ARG A 582 40.44 8.11 -8.89
CA ARG A 582 40.10 8.86 -7.67
C ARG A 582 38.64 9.28 -7.63
N LYS A 583 38.04 9.64 -8.78
CA LYS A 583 36.61 9.94 -8.91
C LYS A 583 35.73 8.69 -8.80
N LEU A 584 36.15 7.55 -9.37
CA LEU A 584 35.50 6.26 -9.18
C LEU A 584 35.54 5.87 -7.71
N ARG A 585 36.71 5.89 -7.06
CA ARG A 585 36.84 5.59 -5.63
C ARG A 585 36.07 6.57 -4.71
N SER A 586 35.80 7.82 -5.13
CA SER A 586 34.91 8.71 -4.38
C SER A 586 33.44 8.38 -4.62
N LEU A 587 33.04 8.13 -5.86
CA LEU A 587 31.69 7.67 -6.20
C LEU A 587 31.37 6.31 -5.56
N ASP A 588 32.31 5.37 -5.52
CA ASP A 588 32.16 4.07 -4.85
C ASP A 588 31.90 4.28 -3.36
N LYS A 589 32.68 5.13 -2.69
CA LYS A 589 32.44 5.51 -1.28
C LYS A 589 31.09 6.19 -1.07
N GLU A 590 30.66 7.04 -2.00
CA GLU A 590 29.32 7.64 -1.97
C GLU A 590 28.22 6.59 -2.18
N THR A 591 28.40 5.63 -3.10
CA THR A 591 27.44 4.53 -3.28
C THR A 591 27.39 3.58 -2.08
N VAL A 592 28.51 3.34 -1.38
CA VAL A 592 28.52 2.58 -0.12
C VAL A 592 27.73 3.32 0.94
N LYS A 593 28.00 4.61 1.18
CA LYS A 593 27.22 5.45 2.10
C LYS A 593 25.73 5.51 1.74
N LEU A 594 25.38 5.56 0.46
CA LEU A 594 23.99 5.53 0.01
C LEU A 594 23.34 4.15 0.16
N ARG A 595 24.10 3.05 0.13
CA ARG A 595 23.60 1.71 0.47
C ARG A 595 23.39 1.56 1.98
N GLU A 596 24.31 2.07 2.79
CA GLU A 596 24.21 2.12 4.26
C GLU A 596 22.99 2.96 4.68
N ALA A 597 22.85 4.19 4.17
CA ALA A 597 21.69 5.03 4.44
C ALA A 597 20.36 4.41 3.94
N ASN A 598 20.35 3.73 2.77
CA ASN A 598 19.16 2.99 2.34
C ASN A 598 18.84 1.81 3.27
N ARG A 599 19.86 1.15 3.84
CA ARG A 599 19.68 0.07 4.80
C ARG A 599 19.10 0.60 6.12
N GLU A 600 19.63 1.70 6.65
CA GLU A 600 19.08 2.37 7.84
C GLU A 600 17.63 2.86 7.60
N LEU A 601 17.33 3.35 6.40
CA LEU A 601 15.96 3.70 5.99
C LEU A 601 15.03 2.48 5.85
N LEU A 602 15.55 1.31 5.49
CA LEU A 602 14.78 0.06 5.49
C LEU A 602 14.54 -0.44 6.92
N GLU A 603 15.57 -0.49 7.77
CA GLU A 603 15.47 -0.92 9.17
C GLU A 603 14.51 -0.01 9.97
N THR A 604 14.53 1.31 9.73
CA THR A 604 13.54 2.25 10.32
C THR A 604 12.14 2.10 9.73
N ASN A 605 11.99 1.79 8.44
CA ASN A 605 10.69 1.51 7.82
C ASN A 605 10.09 0.20 8.34
N GLU A 606 10.90 -0.85 8.54
CA GLU A 606 10.49 -2.11 9.18
C GLU A 606 10.07 -1.89 10.64
N ALA A 607 10.82 -1.07 11.41
CA ALA A 607 10.43 -0.69 12.77
C ALA A 607 9.12 0.11 12.82
N LEU A 608 8.88 1.01 11.85
CA LEU A 608 7.61 1.74 11.71
C LEU A 608 6.46 0.83 11.26
N GLN A 609 6.72 -0.17 10.42
CA GLN A 609 5.72 -1.18 10.06
C GLN A 609 5.36 -2.07 11.25
N ALA A 610 6.33 -2.43 12.09
CA ALA A 610 6.09 -3.17 13.33
C ALA A 610 5.26 -2.36 14.33
N SER A 611 5.53 -1.06 14.51
CA SER A 611 4.72 -0.20 15.39
C SER A 611 3.31 0.05 14.84
N LEU A 612 3.14 0.21 13.52
CA LEU A 612 1.82 0.26 12.88
C LEU A 612 1.05 -1.07 13.00
N ALA A 613 1.74 -2.22 12.95
CA ALA A 613 1.11 -3.52 13.17
C ALA A 613 0.65 -3.70 14.64
N LEU A 614 1.44 -3.21 15.60
CA LEU A 614 1.06 -3.19 17.02
C LEU A 614 -0.13 -2.25 17.29
N LEU A 615 -0.15 -1.06 16.69
CA LEU A 615 -1.28 -0.13 16.80
C LEU A 615 -2.56 -0.74 16.20
N ARG A 616 -2.46 -1.44 15.06
CA ARG A 616 -3.59 -2.17 14.47
C ARG A 616 -4.07 -3.34 15.33
N SER A 617 -3.18 -4.05 16.02
CA SER A 617 -3.60 -5.13 16.93
C SER A 617 -4.24 -4.59 18.21
N GLN A 618 -3.79 -3.43 18.71
CA GLN A 618 -4.46 -2.69 19.78
C GLN A 618 -5.84 -2.18 19.35
N GLU A 619 -5.97 -1.61 18.15
CA GLU A 619 -7.24 -1.14 17.57
C GLU A 619 -8.23 -2.32 17.37
N ALA A 620 -7.73 -3.47 16.92
CA ALA A 620 -8.54 -4.69 16.81
C ALA A 620 -8.99 -5.22 18.19
N ARG A 621 -8.12 -5.20 19.22
CA ARG A 621 -8.49 -5.57 20.60
C ARG A 621 -9.52 -4.63 21.19
N ALA A 622 -9.34 -3.31 21.03
CA ALA A 622 -10.30 -2.30 21.46
C ALA A 622 -11.65 -2.44 20.73
N SER A 623 -11.64 -2.81 19.44
CA SER A 623 -12.86 -3.10 18.67
C SER A 623 -13.59 -4.34 19.19
N SER A 624 -12.86 -5.43 19.46
CA SER A 624 -13.43 -6.64 20.06
C SER A 624 -14.04 -6.37 21.44
N GLN A 625 -13.36 -5.61 22.30
CA GLN A 625 -13.87 -5.18 23.60
C GLN A 625 -15.12 -4.31 23.48
N TRP A 626 -15.17 -3.41 22.48
CA TRP A 626 -16.37 -2.64 22.17
C TRP A 626 -17.55 -3.52 21.74
N ASP A 627 -17.31 -4.58 20.98
CA ASP A 627 -18.36 -5.50 20.56
C ASP A 627 -18.78 -6.47 21.68
N GLU A 628 -17.88 -6.86 22.57
CA GLU A 628 -18.20 -7.56 23.82
C GLU A 628 -19.09 -6.69 24.73
N LEU A 629 -18.70 -5.44 25.00
CA LEU A 629 -19.49 -4.50 25.79
C LEU A 629 -20.86 -4.19 25.17
N LYS A 630 -20.97 -4.11 23.83
CA LYS A 630 -22.27 -4.02 23.13
C LYS A 630 -23.12 -5.28 23.35
N GLN A 631 -22.51 -6.47 23.28
CA GLN A 631 -23.21 -7.73 23.53
C GLN A 631 -23.69 -7.81 24.98
N GLU A 632 -22.86 -7.44 25.96
CA GLU A 632 -23.23 -7.36 27.37
C GLU A 632 -24.36 -6.36 27.62
N LEU A 633 -24.30 -5.16 27.03
CA LEU A 633 -25.37 -4.16 27.09
C LEU A 633 -26.67 -4.70 26.47
N SER A 634 -26.58 -5.43 25.36
CA SER A 634 -27.75 -6.09 24.74
C SER A 634 -28.34 -7.18 25.65
N ALA A 635 -27.50 -7.93 26.35
CA ALA A 635 -27.92 -8.95 27.31
C ALA A 635 -28.53 -8.32 28.57
N ALA A 636 -27.96 -7.23 29.07
CA ALA A 636 -28.52 -6.44 30.17
C ALA A 636 -29.90 -5.88 29.83
N ARG A 637 -30.07 -5.29 28.64
CA ARG A 637 -31.39 -4.83 28.13
C ARG A 637 -32.41 -5.98 28.05
N ARG A 638 -32.00 -7.19 27.63
CA ARG A 638 -32.89 -8.38 27.63
C ARG A 638 -33.29 -8.81 29.04
N ARG A 639 -32.34 -8.84 30.00
CA ARG A 639 -32.62 -9.14 31.41
C ARG A 639 -33.59 -8.12 32.01
N GLU A 640 -33.36 -6.84 31.75
CA GLU A 640 -34.22 -5.75 32.22
C GLU A 640 -35.63 -5.81 31.60
N ALA A 641 -35.75 -6.17 30.33
CA ALA A 641 -37.04 -6.42 29.68
C ALA A 641 -37.79 -7.62 30.30
N ALA A 642 -37.09 -8.70 30.66
CA ALA A 642 -37.67 -9.83 31.38
C ALA A 642 -38.19 -9.41 32.77
N VAL A 643 -37.39 -8.68 33.55
CA VAL A 643 -37.81 -8.14 34.87
C VAL A 643 -38.99 -7.17 34.73
N ARG A 644 -39.04 -6.33 33.68
CA ARG A 644 -40.23 -5.51 33.36
C ARG A 644 -41.46 -6.38 33.08
N GLN A 645 -41.32 -7.48 32.33
CA GLN A 645 -42.42 -8.40 32.04
C GLN A 645 -42.91 -9.10 33.32
N GLU A 646 -42.02 -9.57 34.18
CA GLU A 646 -42.37 -10.16 35.48
C GLU A 646 -43.05 -9.15 36.40
N ARG A 647 -42.54 -7.92 36.50
CA ARG A 647 -43.23 -6.83 37.22
C ARG A 647 -44.63 -6.57 36.66
N GLY A 648 -44.82 -6.72 35.35
CA GLY A 648 -46.13 -6.70 34.70
C GLY A 648 -47.05 -7.83 35.15
N ARG A 649 -46.55 -9.08 35.17
CA ARG A 649 -47.28 -10.27 35.65
C ARG A 649 -47.67 -10.13 37.13
N MET A 650 -46.75 -9.70 37.99
CA MET A 650 -47.02 -9.46 39.42
C MET A 650 -48.06 -8.35 39.63
N ARG A 651 -48.02 -7.27 38.83
CA ARG A 651 -49.06 -6.23 38.85
C ARG A 651 -50.44 -6.77 38.45
N GLN A 652 -50.51 -7.65 37.44
CA GLN A 652 -51.76 -8.31 37.04
C GLN A 652 -52.29 -9.25 38.13
N GLN A 653 -51.41 -10.00 38.81
CA GLN A 653 -51.81 -10.83 39.97
C GLN A 653 -52.34 -9.98 41.14
N LEU A 654 -51.66 -8.88 41.48
CA LEU A 654 -52.13 -7.93 42.50
C LEU A 654 -53.49 -7.29 42.13
N LEU A 655 -53.74 -7.03 40.86
CA LEU A 655 -55.04 -6.55 40.37
C LEU A 655 -56.13 -7.62 40.52
N ARG A 656 -55.85 -8.89 40.21
CA ARG A 656 -56.79 -10.01 40.45
C ARG A 656 -57.09 -10.18 41.94
N LEU A 657 -56.07 -10.23 42.79
CA LEU A 657 -56.24 -10.30 44.25
C LEU A 657 -57.04 -9.11 44.80
N ARG A 658 -56.87 -7.89 44.26
CA ARG A 658 -57.70 -6.73 44.62
C ARG A 658 -59.15 -6.87 44.15
N GLN A 659 -59.39 -7.44 42.97
CA GLN A 659 -60.75 -7.74 42.49
C GLN A 659 -61.41 -8.80 43.35
N GLU A 660 -60.71 -9.88 43.70
CA GLU A 660 -61.17 -10.94 44.60
C GLU A 660 -61.47 -10.38 46.01
N LEU A 661 -60.58 -9.56 46.58
CA LEU A 661 -60.83 -8.87 47.86
C LEU A 661 -62.01 -7.88 47.78
N GLY A 662 -62.20 -7.20 46.64
CA GLY A 662 -63.37 -6.35 46.40
C GLY A 662 -64.67 -7.15 46.33
N VAL A 663 -64.66 -8.33 45.70
CA VAL A 663 -65.78 -9.27 45.67
C VAL A 663 -66.07 -9.82 47.07
N LEU A 664 -65.04 -10.14 47.86
CA LEU A 664 -65.19 -10.58 49.25
C LEU A 664 -65.71 -9.46 50.17
N GLN A 665 -65.30 -8.20 49.97
CA GLN A 665 -65.88 -7.04 50.66
C GLN A 665 -67.33 -6.80 50.25
N ALA A 666 -67.68 -6.96 48.97
CA ALA A 666 -69.06 -6.87 48.49
C ALA A 666 -69.93 -8.01 49.04
N ALA A 667 -69.40 -9.23 49.16
CA ALA A 667 -70.06 -10.36 49.80
C ALA A 667 -70.31 -10.12 51.31
N ARG A 668 -69.38 -9.43 51.99
CA ARG A 668 -69.54 -8.99 53.39
C ARG A 668 -70.51 -7.80 53.56
N GLY A 669 -70.97 -7.21 52.47
CA GLY A 669 -71.90 -6.07 52.43
C GLY A 669 -73.40 -6.42 52.56
N ARG A 670 -73.76 -7.66 52.91
CA ARG A 670 -75.17 -8.11 53.05
C ARG A 670 -75.54 -8.56 54.47
N SER A 671 -75.29 -7.73 55.48
CA SER A 671 -75.94 -7.88 56.80
C SER A 671 -76.06 -6.57 57.59
N GLY A 672 -77.28 -6.21 58.00
CA GLY A 672 -77.57 -5.42 59.21
C GLY A 672 -77.24 -3.90 59.20
N LYS A 673 -78.28 -3.05 59.15
CA LYS A 673 -78.18 -1.63 59.54
C LYS A 673 -78.30 -1.49 61.06
N VAL A 674 -77.40 -0.73 61.70
CA VAL A 674 -77.64 -0.08 63.01
C VAL A 674 -77.09 1.36 63.00
N ARG A 675 -77.92 2.30 63.47
CA ARG A 675 -77.67 3.72 63.81
C ARG A 675 -77.70 3.82 65.37
N PRO A 676 -77.36 4.92 66.12
CA PRO A 676 -77.26 6.34 65.69
C PRO A 676 -76.21 7.26 66.40
N ARG A 677 -76.05 8.47 65.82
CA ARG A 677 -75.95 9.83 66.41
C ARG A 677 -75.85 10.04 67.95
N ALA A 678 -74.72 10.61 68.41
CA ALA A 678 -74.55 11.57 69.54
C ALA A 678 -73.07 12.03 69.60
N ALA A 679 -72.57 13.05 70.30
CA ALA A 679 -72.96 14.44 70.62
C ALA A 679 -72.06 14.90 71.81
N LEU A 680 -71.63 16.18 71.82
CA LEU A 680 -71.03 16.94 72.94
C LEU A 680 -69.53 16.73 73.35
N GLN A 681 -68.71 17.69 72.88
CA GLN A 681 -67.85 18.60 73.66
C GLN A 681 -67.17 18.18 74.99
N ARG A 682 -65.85 18.49 75.03
CA ARG A 682 -65.14 19.46 75.92
C ARG A 682 -64.04 18.94 76.88
N HIS A 683 -62.96 19.72 76.86
CA HIS A 683 -61.90 19.92 77.88
C HIS A 683 -60.78 18.85 78.05
N THR A 684 -59.55 19.31 77.83
CA THR A 684 -58.25 18.72 78.22
C THR A 684 -58.07 18.67 79.74
N PRO A 685 -57.25 17.75 80.28
CA PRO A 685 -56.05 18.22 80.99
C PRO A 685 -54.82 17.28 80.98
N LEU A 686 -53.64 17.86 81.23
CA LEU A 686 -52.40 17.24 81.78
C LEU A 686 -51.73 16.10 80.95
N VAL A 687 -50.40 15.95 80.91
CA VAL A 687 -49.34 16.34 81.86
C VAL A 687 -48.16 17.07 81.17
N GLN A 688 -47.48 17.93 81.93
CA GLN A 688 -46.28 18.68 81.55
C GLN A 688 -44.99 17.84 81.51
N ALA A 689 -43.95 18.47 80.97
CA ALA A 689 -42.55 18.04 81.01
C ALA A 689 -42.19 16.80 80.15
N GLY A 690 -41.07 16.78 79.44
CA GLY A 690 -40.09 17.87 79.30
C GLY A 690 -38.70 17.31 79.04
N SER A 691 -38.03 17.89 78.05
CA SER A 691 -36.61 17.63 77.72
C SER A 691 -36.28 16.22 77.17
N ARG A 692 -35.38 16.26 76.18
CA ARG A 692 -34.50 15.20 75.68
C ARG A 692 -34.97 14.40 74.44
N LYS A 693 -33.98 14.30 73.53
CA LYS A 693 -33.79 13.28 72.49
C LYS A 693 -34.59 13.39 71.18
N ASN A 694 -34.00 14.16 70.26
CA ASN A 694 -33.38 13.62 69.04
C ASN A 694 -32.85 12.15 69.17
N PRO A 695 -32.61 11.40 68.07
CA PRO A 695 -33.04 11.61 66.68
C PRO A 695 -33.42 10.27 65.98
N SER A 696 -33.39 10.29 64.64
CA SER A 696 -33.02 9.20 63.71
C SER A 696 -34.14 8.48 62.94
N LYS A 697 -33.84 8.24 61.65
CA LYS A 697 -34.32 7.15 60.76
C LYS A 697 -35.81 7.09 60.43
N ASP A 698 -36.26 7.00 59.18
CA ASP A 698 -35.65 6.94 57.83
C ASP A 698 -36.61 7.69 56.88
N GLY A 699 -36.32 8.13 55.65
CA GLY A 699 -35.19 8.03 54.73
C GLY A 699 -35.68 8.40 53.31
N TRP A 700 -34.79 8.83 52.41
CA TRP A 700 -35.03 9.09 50.97
C TRP A 700 -35.77 10.39 50.58
N GLU A 701 -34.98 11.45 50.41
CA GLU A 701 -34.93 12.14 49.11
C GLU A 701 -34.08 11.29 48.15
N ASP A 702 -34.45 11.26 46.87
CA ASP A 702 -33.65 10.96 45.65
C ASP A 702 -34.58 11.47 44.51
N VAL A 703 -34.25 12.41 43.63
CA VAL A 703 -32.98 12.80 42.98
C VAL A 703 -32.46 11.75 41.99
N SER A 704 -33.14 11.71 40.84
CA SER A 704 -32.55 11.38 39.54
C SER A 704 -33.42 12.11 38.49
N GLY A 705 -32.89 12.80 37.49
CA GLY A 705 -31.53 12.74 36.94
C GLY A 705 -31.62 12.18 35.52
N ASP A 706 -31.64 13.11 34.56
CA ASP A 706 -31.35 12.99 33.12
C ASP A 706 -31.63 11.68 32.39
N SER A 707 -32.47 11.76 31.35
CA SER A 707 -31.92 11.86 29.99
C SER A 707 -32.99 12.18 28.96
N ASP A 708 -32.67 13.09 28.04
CA ASP A 708 -33.35 13.24 26.77
C ASP A 708 -33.26 11.94 25.97
N THR A 709 -34.39 11.52 25.37
CA THR A 709 -34.39 11.25 23.92
C THR A 709 -35.80 11.35 23.38
N GLU A 710 -35.98 12.29 22.46
CA GLU A 710 -37.15 12.35 21.58
C GLU A 710 -37.20 11.08 20.72
N GLU A 711 -38.40 10.57 20.43
CA GLU A 711 -38.87 10.33 19.06
C GLU A 711 -40.35 9.91 19.11
N GLU A 712 -41.23 10.85 18.77
CA GLU A 712 -42.67 10.61 18.74
C GLU A 712 -43.09 9.81 17.50
N TYR A 713 -43.86 8.75 17.74
CA TYR A 713 -44.61 8.04 16.71
C TYR A 713 -45.81 8.91 16.29
N SER A 714 -45.92 9.27 15.00
CA SER A 714 -47.03 10.06 14.48
C SER A 714 -47.89 9.27 13.48
N ASP A 715 -49.18 9.07 13.79
CA ASP A 715 -50.25 9.32 12.81
C ASP A 715 -51.62 9.62 13.46
N SER A 716 -52.26 10.70 12.97
CA SER A 716 -53.68 11.08 12.92
C SER A 716 -54.72 10.63 13.99
N LEU A 717 -55.44 11.58 14.62
CA LEU A 717 -56.77 12.06 14.14
C LEU A 717 -57.43 13.16 15.03
N ASP A 718 -58.11 14.11 14.35
CA ASP A 718 -59.24 15.00 14.72
C ASP A 718 -59.34 15.91 15.98
N SER A 719 -59.40 17.23 15.72
CA SER A 719 -60.46 18.23 16.05
C SER A 719 -61.36 18.07 17.31
N PRO A 720 -61.71 19.15 18.08
CA PRO A 720 -62.23 20.41 17.51
C PRO A 720 -61.95 21.78 18.22
N ARG A 721 -61.88 22.85 17.39
CA ARG A 721 -62.44 24.25 17.49
C ARG A 721 -62.86 24.91 18.85
N PRO A 722 -63.02 26.26 18.91
CA PRO A 722 -62.21 27.37 18.33
C PRO A 722 -62.11 28.64 19.24
N GLU A 723 -61.30 29.65 18.90
CA GLU A 723 -61.61 31.13 18.87
C GLU A 723 -60.34 32.01 18.66
N ARG A 724 -60.29 32.87 17.63
CA ARG A 724 -60.40 34.36 17.64
C ARG A 724 -59.28 35.07 18.45
N GLN A 725 -58.49 36.05 17.97
CA GLN A 725 -58.55 37.01 16.84
C GLN A 725 -57.11 37.30 16.31
N ALA A 726 -56.87 37.45 15.00
CA ALA A 726 -56.67 38.71 14.25
C ALA A 726 -55.63 39.71 14.85
N GLY A 727 -54.65 40.25 14.11
CA GLY A 727 -54.27 40.06 12.70
C GLY A 727 -52.98 40.81 12.33
N THR A 728 -52.35 40.50 11.20
CA THR A 728 -52.18 41.42 10.06
C THR A 728 -51.75 40.65 8.80
N ARG A 729 -52.15 41.10 7.61
CA ARG A 729 -51.96 40.41 6.31
C ARG A 729 -51.46 41.37 5.24
N SER A 730 -50.53 40.93 4.39
CA SER A 730 -50.47 41.14 2.91
C SER A 730 -49.07 40.79 2.38
N ARG A 731 -48.83 40.13 1.23
CA ARG A 731 -49.65 39.24 0.36
C ARG A 731 -48.72 38.61 -0.70
N THR A 732 -48.62 37.29 -0.79
CA THR A 732 -48.03 36.57 -1.95
C THR A 732 -48.87 35.34 -2.31
N PRO A 733 -49.24 35.13 -3.59
CA PRO A 733 -49.85 33.89 -4.06
C PRO A 733 -48.93 33.07 -4.99
N ARG A 734 -48.67 31.81 -4.61
CA ARG A 734 -48.95 30.54 -5.33
C ARG A 734 -48.98 30.53 -6.90
N PRO A 735 -48.78 29.35 -7.55
CA PRO A 735 -47.62 28.46 -7.58
C PRO A 735 -47.16 28.14 -9.04
N GLN A 736 -46.15 27.28 -9.22
CA GLN A 736 -45.78 26.70 -10.52
C GLN A 736 -45.92 25.16 -10.50
N TRP A 737 -46.69 24.59 -11.42
CA TRP A 737 -46.80 23.14 -11.67
C TRP A 737 -47.08 22.87 -13.15
N GLY A 738 -46.54 21.75 -13.65
CA GLY A 738 -46.79 21.22 -15.01
C GLY A 738 -45.55 21.23 -15.91
N GLN A 739 -45.24 20.18 -16.69
CA GLN A 739 -45.90 18.89 -16.87
C GLN A 739 -44.86 17.79 -17.18
N LEU A 740 -45.16 16.56 -16.78
CA LEU A 740 -44.42 15.35 -17.17
C LEU A 740 -44.75 14.96 -18.62
N GLN A 741 -43.74 14.76 -19.47
CA GLN A 741 -43.91 13.97 -20.70
C GLN A 741 -42.79 12.94 -20.92
N ARG A 742 -43.23 11.67 -20.87
CA ARG A 742 -42.71 10.46 -21.51
C ARG A 742 -41.57 10.64 -22.54
N LYS A 743 -40.53 9.82 -22.43
CA LYS A 743 -39.76 9.33 -23.59
C LYS A 743 -39.91 7.82 -23.75
N ARG A 744 -40.53 7.40 -24.86
CA ARG A 744 -40.45 6.03 -25.40
C ARG A 744 -39.07 5.84 -26.04
N GLY A 745 -38.51 4.65 -25.95
CA GLY A 745 -37.22 4.30 -26.55
C GLY A 745 -37.31 3.75 -27.98
N LYS A 746 -36.15 3.67 -28.64
CA LYS A 746 -35.73 2.75 -29.73
C LYS A 746 -34.19 2.67 -29.61
N ARG A 747 -33.64 1.57 -29.11
CA ARG A 747 -33.18 0.37 -29.85
C ARG A 747 -31.86 0.61 -30.60
N ALA A 748 -30.76 0.11 -30.05
CA ALA A 748 -29.45 0.00 -30.69
C ALA A 748 -28.81 -1.36 -30.31
N VAL A 749 -28.39 -2.13 -31.32
CA VAL A 749 -27.63 -3.39 -31.27
C VAL A 749 -26.71 -3.37 -32.51
N PRO A 750 -25.46 -3.88 -32.46
CA PRO A 750 -24.39 -3.54 -33.40
C PRO A 750 -24.29 -4.56 -34.58
N PRO A 751 -23.27 -4.50 -35.47
CA PRO A 751 -21.86 -4.86 -35.21
C PRO A 751 -20.90 -3.69 -35.61
N THR A 752 -19.58 -3.78 -35.84
CA THR A 752 -18.59 -4.88 -35.97
C THR A 752 -17.18 -4.41 -35.52
N SER A 753 -16.22 -5.33 -35.42
CA SER A 753 -14.77 -5.11 -35.26
C SER A 753 -14.03 -4.83 -36.58
N SER A 754 -12.94 -4.02 -36.56
CA SER A 754 -11.56 -4.48 -36.87
C SER A 754 -10.57 -3.32 -37.15
N MET A 755 -9.44 -3.31 -36.42
CA MET A 755 -8.08 -2.80 -36.78
C MET A 755 -7.87 -1.41 -37.41
N PRO A 756 -6.78 -0.75 -37.00
CA PRO A 756 -5.85 -0.13 -37.95
C PRO A 756 -4.43 -0.69 -37.82
N ARG A 757 -3.74 -0.90 -38.95
CA ARG A 757 -2.29 -1.19 -39.01
C ARG A 757 -1.59 -0.01 -39.70
N GLU A 758 -0.29 0.14 -39.44
CA GLU A 758 0.48 1.38 -39.60
C GLU A 758 0.95 1.70 -41.03
N GLY A 759 1.37 2.96 -41.20
CA GLY A 759 2.68 3.27 -41.79
C GLY A 759 2.69 3.92 -43.17
N ALA A 760 3.28 5.11 -43.27
CA ALA A 760 4.57 5.34 -43.94
C ALA A 760 4.93 6.85 -43.97
N ASP A 761 6.23 7.13 -44.03
CA ASP A 761 6.81 8.49 -44.08
C ASP A 761 6.62 9.18 -45.43
N GLU A 762 6.78 10.50 -45.45
CA GLU A 762 6.95 11.29 -46.67
C GLU A 762 8.16 12.21 -46.52
N CYS A 763 9.12 12.05 -47.44
CA CYS A 763 10.36 12.83 -47.49
C CYS A 763 10.73 13.05 -48.96
N GLN A 764 10.48 14.24 -49.51
CA GLN A 764 11.40 14.92 -50.42
C GLN A 764 10.96 16.35 -50.77
N ALA A 765 11.97 17.17 -51.10
CA ALA A 765 11.84 18.51 -51.67
C ALA A 765 11.35 18.40 -53.15
N ASP A 766 10.91 19.45 -53.85
CA ASP A 766 11.72 20.63 -54.13
C ASP A 766 10.93 21.80 -54.72
N ALA A 767 11.56 22.98 -54.75
CA ALA A 767 10.95 24.21 -55.24
C ALA A 767 10.84 24.27 -56.78
N ARG A 768 9.89 25.06 -57.28
CA ARG A 768 10.07 25.87 -58.51
C ARG A 768 9.13 27.09 -58.55
N THR A 769 9.66 28.14 -59.15
CA THR A 769 9.15 29.52 -59.10
C THR A 769 8.55 29.99 -60.42
N HIS A 770 7.97 31.20 -60.37
CA HIS A 770 7.77 32.15 -61.48
C HIS A 770 6.47 32.15 -62.30
N THR A 771 5.64 33.17 -61.98
CA THR A 771 5.02 34.14 -62.92
C THR A 771 3.84 33.66 -63.80
N TRP A 772 2.93 34.49 -64.33
CA TRP A 772 2.73 35.95 -64.40
C TRP A 772 1.22 36.30 -64.19
N GLY A 773 0.89 37.55 -63.82
CA GLY A 773 -0.45 38.14 -64.12
C GLY A 773 -1.27 38.67 -62.93
N GLY A 774 -1.18 39.99 -62.67
CA GLY A 774 -2.35 40.80 -62.25
C GLY A 774 -3.22 41.15 -63.48
N PRO A 775 -4.31 41.95 -63.40
CA PRO A 775 -4.64 43.03 -62.44
C PRO A 775 -5.81 42.66 -61.49
N GLU A 776 -6.48 43.53 -60.70
CA GLU A 776 -6.18 44.73 -59.87
C GLU A 776 -7.53 45.15 -59.20
N VAL A 777 -7.58 46.26 -58.43
CA VAL A 777 -8.79 47.00 -57.95
C VAL A 777 -9.66 46.26 -56.90
N ALA A 778 -9.96 46.79 -55.71
CA ALA A 778 -9.48 47.96 -54.98
C ALA A 778 -9.78 47.82 -53.47
N GLN A 779 -9.05 48.56 -52.63
CA GLN A 779 -9.53 48.91 -51.28
C GLN A 779 -10.55 50.06 -51.40
N PRO A 780 -11.43 50.23 -50.40
CA PRO A 780 -11.30 51.50 -49.68
C PRO A 780 -11.47 51.41 -48.15
N MET A 781 -10.80 52.35 -47.47
CA MET A 781 -10.96 52.66 -46.05
C MET A 781 -12.38 53.11 -45.68
N GLY A 782 -12.84 52.85 -44.44
CA GLY A 782 -14.10 53.45 -44.01
C GLY A 782 -14.61 53.23 -42.58
N ARG A 783 -14.19 54.13 -41.67
CA ARG A 783 -14.98 54.71 -40.55
C ARG A 783 -15.15 53.95 -39.23
N MET A 784 -14.59 54.60 -38.21
CA MET A 784 -14.89 54.48 -36.78
C MET A 784 -16.32 54.94 -36.45
N ARG A 785 -17.06 54.17 -35.64
CA ARG A 785 -18.26 54.66 -34.89
C ARG A 785 -18.24 54.19 -33.44
N ARG A 786 -18.64 55.09 -32.55
CA ARG A 786 -18.53 54.98 -31.09
C ARG A 786 -19.77 54.32 -30.46
N MET A 787 -19.58 53.76 -29.27
CA MET A 787 -20.56 53.53 -28.19
C MET A 787 -21.72 52.55 -28.44
N THR A 788 -21.72 51.45 -27.67
CA THR A 788 -22.74 51.23 -26.62
C THR A 788 -22.22 50.20 -25.61
N ARG A 789 -22.42 50.49 -24.32
CA ARG A 789 -21.94 49.66 -23.20
C ARG A 789 -23.12 48.82 -22.69
N GLY A 790 -23.14 47.52 -22.99
CA GLY A 790 -24.16 46.59 -22.48
C GLY A 790 -24.28 45.32 -23.33
N GLY A 791 -24.24 44.14 -22.69
CA GLY A 791 -24.55 42.87 -23.36
C GLY A 791 -23.40 41.86 -23.51
N VAL A 792 -22.61 41.60 -22.45
CA VAL A 792 -21.54 40.57 -22.44
C VAL A 792 -22.04 39.18 -22.89
N ARG A 793 -23.34 38.86 -22.70
CA ARG A 793 -23.96 37.61 -23.15
C ARG A 793 -24.20 37.53 -24.66
N GLY A 794 -24.35 38.65 -25.37
CA GLY A 794 -24.65 38.69 -26.81
C GLY A 794 -23.43 38.39 -27.70
N LEU A 795 -22.25 38.89 -27.33
CA LEU A 795 -21.01 38.66 -28.07
C LEU A 795 -20.53 37.20 -27.96
N ALA A 796 -20.66 36.59 -26.78
CA ALA A 796 -20.35 35.17 -26.58
C ALA A 796 -21.23 34.26 -27.45
N LEU A 797 -22.54 34.55 -27.51
CA LEU A 797 -23.48 33.82 -28.37
C LEU A 797 -23.18 34.00 -29.86
N ARG A 798 -22.93 35.24 -30.34
CA ARG A 798 -22.55 35.48 -31.74
C ARG A 798 -21.25 34.78 -32.11
N ARG A 799 -20.22 34.83 -31.25
CA ARG A 799 -18.95 34.13 -31.47
C ARG A 799 -19.12 32.61 -31.47
N ARG A 800 -20.01 32.07 -30.62
CA ARG A 800 -20.35 30.64 -30.61
C ARG A 800 -21.13 30.21 -31.85
N ILE A 801 -22.08 31.02 -32.32
CA ILE A 801 -22.83 30.78 -33.56
C ILE A 801 -21.88 30.76 -34.76
N LEU A 802 -21.01 31.77 -34.91
CA LEU A 802 -20.02 31.80 -35.99
C LEU A 802 -19.05 30.62 -35.92
N SER A 803 -18.58 30.23 -34.73
CA SER A 803 -17.73 29.05 -34.55
C SER A 803 -18.45 27.74 -34.91
N LEU A 804 -19.72 27.58 -34.54
CA LEU A 804 -20.53 26.42 -34.93
C LEU A 804 -20.82 26.42 -36.43
N GLN A 805 -21.06 27.58 -37.03
CA GLN A 805 -21.29 27.72 -38.47
C GLN A 805 -20.03 27.38 -39.28
N GLN A 806 -18.85 27.82 -38.82
CA GLN A 806 -17.54 27.40 -39.36
C GLN A 806 -17.29 25.89 -39.21
N GLN A 807 -17.65 25.30 -38.06
CA GLN A 807 -17.57 23.85 -37.87
C GLN A 807 -18.53 23.09 -38.80
N VAL A 808 -19.75 23.57 -39.01
CA VAL A 808 -20.69 22.97 -39.96
C VAL A 808 -20.17 23.07 -41.39
N THR A 809 -19.61 24.22 -41.82
CA THR A 809 -19.00 24.33 -43.16
C THR A 809 -17.78 23.44 -43.33
N ALA A 810 -16.95 23.28 -42.30
CA ALA A 810 -15.79 22.37 -42.33
C ALA A 810 -16.23 20.90 -42.42
N LEU A 811 -17.27 20.50 -41.67
CA LEU A 811 -17.85 19.16 -41.74
C LEU A 811 -18.56 18.89 -43.07
N GLN A 812 -19.20 19.90 -43.67
CA GLN A 812 -19.79 19.80 -45.01
C GLN A 812 -18.69 19.66 -46.07
N ALA A 813 -17.62 20.46 -46.01
CA ALA A 813 -16.47 20.33 -46.90
C ALA A 813 -15.83 18.93 -46.78
N GLY A 814 -15.54 18.48 -45.54
CA GLY A 814 -15.01 17.14 -45.27
C GLY A 814 -15.93 16.00 -45.74
N ARG A 815 -17.26 16.17 -45.65
CA ARG A 815 -18.22 15.23 -46.25
C ARG A 815 -18.10 15.20 -47.77
N THR A 816 -17.99 16.35 -48.44
CA THR A 816 -17.88 16.39 -49.91
C THR A 816 -16.55 15.83 -50.41
N THR A 817 -15.44 16.04 -49.71
CA THR A 817 -14.14 15.44 -50.10
C THR A 817 -14.14 13.94 -49.86
N ALA A 818 -14.66 13.46 -48.73
CA ALA A 818 -14.85 12.03 -48.49
C ALA A 818 -15.75 11.37 -49.55
N GLN A 819 -16.83 12.04 -49.96
CA GLN A 819 -17.72 11.55 -51.02
C GLN A 819 -17.01 11.45 -52.39
N ARG A 820 -16.19 12.43 -52.77
CA ARG A 820 -15.38 12.36 -54.00
C ARG A 820 -14.36 11.22 -53.94
N ALA A 821 -13.62 11.11 -52.85
CA ALA A 821 -12.66 10.01 -52.65
C ALA A 821 -13.34 8.63 -52.73
N THR A 822 -14.55 8.46 -52.17
CA THR A 822 -15.30 7.20 -52.33
C THR A 822 -15.75 6.95 -53.77
N ALA A 823 -16.11 7.98 -54.54
CA ALA A 823 -16.48 7.84 -55.94
C ALA A 823 -15.27 7.51 -56.83
N GLU A 824 -14.12 8.14 -56.57
CA GLU A 824 -12.85 7.86 -57.23
C GLU A 824 -12.37 6.42 -56.96
N LEU A 825 -12.45 5.96 -55.70
CA LEU A 825 -12.15 4.57 -55.34
C LEU A 825 -13.13 3.56 -55.93
N GLN A 826 -14.41 3.92 -56.09
CA GLN A 826 -15.39 3.08 -56.78
C GLN A 826 -15.09 2.99 -58.29
N HIS A 827 -14.75 4.11 -58.93
CA HIS A 827 -14.36 4.15 -60.34
C HIS A 827 -13.06 3.37 -60.60
N ALA A 828 -12.04 3.54 -59.75
CA ALA A 828 -10.80 2.77 -59.82
C ALA A 828 -11.04 1.26 -59.64
N ASN A 829 -11.91 0.85 -58.71
CA ASN A 829 -12.31 -0.54 -58.57
C ASN A 829 -13.05 -1.07 -59.81
N GLN A 830 -13.96 -0.30 -60.40
CA GLN A 830 -14.64 -0.68 -61.65
C GLN A 830 -13.65 -0.84 -62.81
N GLN A 831 -12.67 0.07 -62.94
CA GLN A 831 -11.59 -0.04 -63.92
C GLN A 831 -10.75 -1.31 -63.70
N MET A 832 -10.26 -1.56 -62.47
CA MET A 832 -9.51 -2.78 -62.15
C MET A 832 -10.33 -4.05 -62.42
N THR A 833 -11.63 -4.04 -62.11
CA THR A 833 -12.53 -5.18 -62.39
C THR A 833 -12.65 -5.42 -63.90
N SER A 834 -12.80 -4.36 -64.70
CA SER A 834 -12.85 -4.47 -66.17
C SER A 834 -11.53 -4.97 -66.78
N GLN A 835 -10.38 -4.55 -66.21
CA GLN A 835 -9.06 -5.04 -66.61
C GLN A 835 -8.89 -6.53 -66.28
N ILE A 836 -9.30 -6.97 -65.08
CA ILE A 836 -9.29 -8.39 -64.69
C ILE A 836 -10.19 -9.22 -65.62
N GLN A 837 -11.37 -8.73 -65.97
CA GLN A 837 -12.26 -9.40 -66.92
C GLN A 837 -11.62 -9.51 -68.32
N SER A 838 -11.00 -8.43 -68.83
CA SER A 838 -10.28 -8.46 -70.11
C SER A 838 -9.10 -9.43 -70.11
N LEU A 839 -8.30 -9.45 -69.03
CA LEU A 839 -7.18 -10.40 -68.87
C LEU A 839 -7.68 -11.85 -68.76
N THR A 840 -8.80 -12.07 -68.09
CA THR A 840 -9.43 -13.41 -67.99
C THR A 840 -9.93 -13.89 -69.34
N GLN A 841 -10.55 -13.01 -70.15
CA GLN A 841 -10.95 -13.32 -71.53
C GLN A 841 -9.74 -13.62 -72.43
N LYS A 842 -8.66 -12.82 -72.34
CA LYS A 842 -7.41 -13.08 -73.07
C LYS A 842 -6.78 -14.42 -72.67
N LEU A 843 -6.76 -14.75 -71.38
CA LEU A 843 -6.30 -16.05 -70.90
C LEU A 843 -7.15 -17.21 -71.43
N HIS A 844 -8.47 -17.04 -71.50
CA HIS A 844 -9.37 -18.05 -72.05
C HIS A 844 -9.16 -18.25 -73.57
N ALA A 845 -9.04 -17.16 -74.33
CA ALA A 845 -8.72 -17.21 -75.76
C ALA A 845 -7.36 -17.88 -76.02
N ASN A 846 -6.34 -17.58 -75.20
CA ASN A 846 -5.02 -18.22 -75.31
C ASN A 846 -5.08 -19.73 -74.97
N LYS A 847 -5.87 -20.14 -73.97
CA LYS A 847 -6.13 -21.56 -73.68
C LYS A 847 -6.80 -22.28 -74.85
N GLN A 848 -7.78 -21.66 -75.50
CA GLN A 848 -8.42 -22.23 -76.70
C GLN A 848 -7.44 -22.32 -77.88
N ALA A 849 -6.60 -21.30 -78.08
CA ALA A 849 -5.56 -21.32 -79.12
C ALA A 849 -4.53 -22.42 -78.88
N ALA A 850 -4.05 -22.59 -77.63
CA ALA A 850 -3.16 -23.67 -77.25
C ALA A 850 -3.80 -25.05 -77.52
N GLN A 851 -5.07 -25.26 -77.18
CA GLN A 851 -5.79 -26.51 -77.48
C GLN A 851 -5.92 -26.78 -78.98
N ARG A 852 -6.16 -25.75 -79.82
CA ARG A 852 -6.17 -25.90 -81.28
C ARG A 852 -4.80 -26.33 -81.80
N LEU A 853 -3.73 -25.67 -81.35
CA LEU A 853 -2.36 -26.04 -81.71
C LEU A 853 -2.00 -27.45 -81.25
N THR A 854 -2.45 -27.91 -80.07
CA THR A 854 -2.28 -29.31 -79.63
C THR A 854 -2.99 -30.28 -80.58
N ASN A 855 -4.21 -29.97 -80.99
CA ASN A 855 -4.95 -30.81 -81.95
C ASN A 855 -4.27 -30.83 -83.32
N GLU A 856 -3.81 -29.68 -83.83
CA GLU A 856 -3.05 -29.56 -85.08
C GLU A 856 -1.74 -30.34 -85.04
N VAL A 857 -0.98 -30.29 -83.93
CA VAL A 857 0.22 -31.12 -83.73
C VAL A 857 -0.13 -32.61 -83.77
N SER A 858 -1.20 -33.05 -83.07
CA SER A 858 -1.61 -34.46 -83.12
C SER A 858 -2.08 -34.89 -84.52
N ALA A 859 -2.66 -34.00 -85.32
CA ALA A 859 -3.02 -34.28 -86.71
C ALA A 859 -1.77 -34.41 -87.60
N LEU A 860 -0.76 -33.56 -87.40
CA LEU A 860 0.54 -33.63 -88.09
C LEU A 860 1.34 -34.89 -87.69
N GLU A 861 1.28 -35.32 -86.43
CA GLU A 861 1.87 -36.58 -85.96
C GLU A 861 1.21 -37.79 -86.63
N ASN A 862 -0.12 -37.79 -86.76
CA ASN A 862 -0.85 -38.83 -87.51
C ASN A 862 -0.53 -38.80 -89.02
N GLN A 863 -0.40 -37.62 -89.63
CA GLN A 863 0.02 -37.49 -91.03
C GLN A 863 1.44 -38.02 -91.22
N LYS A 864 2.37 -37.67 -90.33
CA LYS A 864 3.74 -38.20 -90.34
C LYS A 864 3.74 -39.74 -90.26
N ALA A 865 2.99 -40.32 -89.31
CA ALA A 865 2.87 -41.77 -89.19
C ALA A 865 2.30 -42.42 -90.48
N SER A 866 1.31 -41.80 -91.13
CA SER A 866 0.79 -42.29 -92.41
C SER A 866 1.83 -42.28 -93.52
N LEU A 867 2.61 -41.19 -93.65
CA LEU A 867 3.70 -41.07 -94.63
C LEU A 867 4.86 -42.04 -94.34
N GLU A 868 5.15 -42.33 -93.06
CA GLU A 868 6.12 -43.34 -92.66
C GLU A 868 5.64 -44.75 -93.10
N THR A 869 4.38 -45.11 -92.89
CA THR A 869 3.83 -46.38 -93.41
C THR A 869 3.75 -46.46 -94.93
N GLU A 870 3.61 -45.34 -95.64
CA GLU A 870 3.69 -45.30 -97.10
C GLU A 870 5.13 -45.49 -97.58
N LEU A 871 6.11 -44.84 -96.95
CA LEU A 871 7.54 -45.06 -97.22
C LEU A 871 7.97 -46.51 -96.99
N GLU A 872 7.41 -47.18 -95.98
CA GLU A 872 7.64 -48.61 -95.75
C GLU A 872 7.00 -49.49 -96.84
N ARG A 873 5.80 -49.15 -97.32
CA ARG A 873 5.17 -49.82 -98.48
C ARG A 873 5.99 -49.68 -99.77
N TRP A 874 6.68 -48.56 -99.96
CA TRP A 874 7.57 -48.34 -101.11
C TRP A 874 8.93 -49.08 -101.01
N ARG A 875 9.27 -49.68 -99.87
CA ARG A 875 10.55 -50.43 -99.67
C ARG A 875 10.46 -51.94 -99.95
N ALA A 876 9.31 -52.48 -100.35
CA ALA A 876 9.15 -53.91 -100.66
C ALA A 876 9.48 -54.23 -102.14
N PRO A 877 10.25 -55.29 -102.44
CA PRO A 877 10.69 -55.60 -103.81
C PRO A 877 9.61 -56.28 -104.66
N ARG A 878 9.55 -55.93 -105.96
CA ARG A 878 8.73 -56.59 -106.98
C ARG A 878 9.51 -56.75 -108.29
N ALA A 879 9.57 -57.98 -108.79
CA ALA A 879 9.65 -58.31 -110.21
C ALA A 879 8.20 -58.62 -110.71
N PRO A 880 7.91 -58.99 -111.99
CA PRO A 880 8.81 -59.15 -113.14
C PRO A 880 8.26 -58.63 -114.51
N GLU A 881 8.91 -59.04 -115.62
CA GLU A 881 8.31 -59.58 -116.87
C GLU A 881 8.09 -58.80 -118.21
N HIS A 882 8.46 -59.52 -119.29
CA HIS A 882 7.97 -59.57 -120.70
C HIS A 882 8.33 -58.53 -121.81
N ALA A 883 9.35 -58.89 -122.62
CA ALA A 883 9.37 -59.23 -124.09
C ALA A 883 8.54 -58.42 -125.14
N PRO A 884 8.94 -58.35 -126.46
CA PRO A 884 8.69 -59.48 -127.42
C PRO A 884 9.60 -59.63 -128.71
N SER A 885 9.41 -60.77 -129.43
CA SER A 885 9.65 -61.03 -130.89
C SER A 885 11.09 -61.08 -131.46
N HIS A 886 11.53 -61.89 -132.47
CA HIS A 886 11.01 -62.90 -133.46
C HIS A 886 12.14 -63.97 -133.68
N GLU A 887 11.94 -65.31 -133.79
CA GLU A 887 11.56 -66.18 -134.96
C GLU A 887 12.70 -66.52 -136.01
N PRO A 888 12.64 -67.62 -136.84
CA PRO A 888 12.96 -69.01 -136.44
C PRO A 888 14.02 -69.76 -137.35
N PRO A 889 13.85 -70.95 -138.01
CA PRO A 889 14.79 -72.08 -137.81
C PRO A 889 15.40 -72.79 -139.07
N GLY A 890 16.37 -73.70 -138.86
CA GLY A 890 16.45 -74.98 -139.62
C GLY A 890 17.65 -75.32 -140.54
N LEU A 891 18.37 -76.40 -140.17
CA LEU A 891 18.94 -77.50 -141.00
C LEU A 891 20.13 -77.33 -142.01
N ALA A 892 21.10 -78.26 -141.83
CA ALA A 892 21.81 -79.07 -142.84
C ALA A 892 22.90 -78.48 -143.79
N ALA A 893 24.14 -78.50 -143.29
CA ALA A 893 25.37 -79.02 -143.92
C ALA A 893 25.49 -79.14 -145.47
N ARG A 894 26.25 -78.22 -146.09
CA ARG A 894 27.41 -78.51 -147.01
C ARG A 894 28.00 -77.22 -147.64
N THR A 895 28.82 -76.45 -146.91
CA THR A 895 29.93 -75.61 -147.48
C THR A 895 30.87 -75.11 -146.37
N SER A 896 31.76 -75.99 -145.88
CA SER A 896 32.57 -75.76 -144.67
C SER A 896 33.58 -74.58 -144.73
N GLU A 897 33.95 -74.09 -145.92
CA GLU A 897 34.81 -72.89 -146.05
C GLU A 897 34.07 -71.56 -145.88
N ALA A 898 32.79 -71.50 -146.28
CA ALA A 898 31.95 -70.32 -146.04
C ALA A 898 31.58 -70.21 -144.56
N GLU A 899 31.35 -71.35 -143.90
CA GLU A 899 31.10 -71.45 -142.47
C GLU A 899 32.31 -70.98 -141.65
N LEU A 900 33.55 -71.31 -142.04
CA LEU A 900 34.74 -70.78 -141.37
C LEU A 900 34.86 -69.25 -141.47
N LYS A 901 34.56 -68.66 -142.64
CA LYS A 901 34.56 -67.19 -142.81
C LYS A 901 33.41 -66.52 -142.04
N LEU A 902 32.23 -67.14 -142.00
CA LEU A 902 31.09 -66.66 -141.22
C LEU A 902 31.33 -66.79 -139.71
N LEU A 903 31.95 -67.89 -139.25
CA LEU A 903 32.36 -68.06 -137.86
C LEU A 903 33.49 -67.11 -137.48
N GLN A 904 34.44 -66.82 -138.38
CA GLN A 904 35.46 -65.80 -138.15
C GLN A 904 34.87 -64.39 -138.11
N ALA A 905 33.82 -64.11 -138.90
CA ALA A 905 33.07 -62.86 -138.83
C ALA A 905 32.24 -62.75 -137.53
N LYS A 906 31.56 -63.83 -137.12
CA LYS A 906 30.82 -63.92 -135.84
C LYS A 906 31.76 -63.85 -134.62
N LEU A 907 32.95 -64.43 -134.72
CA LEU A 907 33.98 -64.31 -133.68
C LEU A 907 34.51 -62.86 -133.63
N LYS A 908 34.74 -62.21 -134.78
CA LYS A 908 35.10 -60.78 -134.81
C LYS A 908 33.99 -59.88 -134.27
N SER A 909 32.72 -60.13 -134.60
CA SER A 909 31.60 -59.36 -134.05
C SER A 909 31.46 -59.60 -132.55
N SER A 910 31.51 -60.85 -132.09
CA SER A 910 31.50 -61.21 -130.67
C SER A 910 32.69 -60.62 -129.92
N CYS A 911 33.91 -60.65 -130.46
CA CYS A 911 35.07 -59.96 -129.88
C CYS A 911 34.87 -58.44 -129.84
N SER A 912 34.20 -57.83 -130.83
CA SER A 912 33.86 -56.40 -130.81
C SER A 912 32.78 -56.07 -129.77
N GLU A 913 31.84 -56.98 -129.52
CA GLU A 913 30.84 -56.89 -128.46
C GLU A 913 31.47 -57.07 -127.09
N VAL A 914 32.37 -58.05 -126.91
CA VAL A 914 33.16 -58.23 -125.69
C VAL A 914 34.07 -57.01 -125.44
N ALA A 915 34.62 -56.38 -126.49
CA ALA A 915 35.36 -55.13 -126.34
C ALA A 915 34.46 -53.96 -125.92
N LYS A 916 33.25 -53.83 -126.49
CA LYS A 916 32.23 -52.86 -126.07
C LYS A 916 31.82 -53.10 -124.62
N LEU A 917 31.45 -54.33 -124.26
CA LEU A 917 31.08 -54.73 -122.90
C LEU A 917 32.25 -54.56 -121.91
N SER A 918 33.49 -54.75 -122.34
CA SER A 918 34.69 -54.45 -121.55
C SER A 918 34.86 -52.93 -121.33
N SER A 919 34.52 -52.11 -122.33
CA SER A 919 34.55 -50.64 -122.18
C SER A 919 33.41 -50.12 -121.31
N THR A 920 32.18 -50.67 -121.42
CA THR A 920 31.07 -50.30 -120.53
C THR A 920 31.29 -50.82 -119.12
N ASN A 921 31.84 -52.01 -118.93
CA ASN A 921 32.20 -52.53 -117.60
C ASN A 921 33.33 -51.68 -116.95
N ARG A 922 34.28 -51.17 -117.75
CA ARG A 922 35.26 -50.18 -117.27
C ARG A 922 34.63 -48.83 -116.93
N ALA A 923 33.70 -48.33 -117.74
CA ALA A 923 32.96 -47.10 -117.44
C ALA A 923 32.12 -47.23 -116.16
N LEU A 924 31.35 -48.33 -116.02
CA LEU A 924 30.58 -48.63 -114.81
C LEU A 924 31.45 -48.81 -113.56
N LYS A 925 32.68 -49.35 -113.70
CA LYS A 925 33.65 -49.38 -112.60
C LYS A 925 34.16 -47.99 -112.23
N ALA A 926 34.48 -47.14 -113.21
CA ALA A 926 34.86 -45.76 -112.94
C ALA A 926 33.71 -44.95 -112.29
N GLU A 927 32.47 -45.15 -112.74
CA GLU A 927 31.27 -44.59 -112.12
C GLU A 927 31.06 -45.13 -110.69
N LEU A 928 31.27 -46.42 -110.45
CA LEU A 928 31.21 -47.01 -109.11
C LEU A 928 32.28 -46.40 -108.19
N GLU A 929 33.52 -46.28 -108.65
CA GLU A 929 34.61 -45.63 -107.91
C GLU A 929 34.32 -44.15 -107.63
N GLU A 930 33.68 -43.43 -108.56
CA GLU A 930 33.23 -42.06 -108.34
C GLU A 930 32.10 -41.98 -107.31
N LYS A 931 31.13 -42.92 -107.36
CA LYS A 931 30.05 -43.02 -106.37
C LYS A 931 30.57 -43.41 -104.99
N GLU A 932 31.58 -44.27 -104.89
CA GLU A 932 32.26 -44.57 -103.63
C GLU A 932 33.02 -43.36 -103.07
N LYS A 933 33.67 -42.56 -103.90
CA LYS A 933 34.31 -41.29 -103.49
C LYS A 933 33.25 -40.30 -102.99
N GLN A 934 32.16 -40.11 -103.74
CA GLN A 934 31.03 -39.27 -103.35
C GLN A 934 30.39 -39.74 -102.03
N ALA A 935 30.25 -41.05 -101.82
CA ALA A 935 29.74 -41.63 -100.57
C ALA A 935 30.69 -41.37 -99.38
N LYS A 936 32.01 -41.50 -99.58
CA LYS A 936 33.02 -41.17 -98.56
C LYS A 936 33.00 -39.68 -98.19
N GLU A 937 32.95 -38.78 -99.18
CA GLU A 937 32.82 -37.34 -98.93
C GLU A 937 31.53 -36.99 -98.17
N LEU A 938 30.40 -37.63 -98.51
CA LEU A 938 29.14 -37.43 -97.79
C LEU A 938 29.21 -37.98 -96.35
N GLN A 939 29.85 -39.13 -96.13
CA GLN A 939 30.08 -39.69 -94.80
C GLN A 939 30.96 -38.77 -93.94
N GLU A 940 32.02 -38.19 -94.52
CA GLU A 940 32.86 -37.20 -93.85
C GLU A 940 32.08 -35.94 -93.49
N ARG A 941 31.26 -35.41 -94.41
CA ARG A 941 30.37 -34.25 -94.15
C ARG A 941 29.35 -34.55 -93.05
N ILE A 942 28.73 -35.73 -93.06
CA ILE A 942 27.82 -36.19 -91.99
C ILE A 942 28.58 -36.22 -90.66
N SER A 943 29.77 -36.83 -90.60
CA SER A 943 30.58 -36.87 -89.36
C SER A 943 30.94 -35.48 -88.84
N HIS A 944 31.10 -34.49 -89.72
CA HIS A 944 31.35 -33.09 -89.34
C HIS A 944 30.09 -32.43 -88.78
N MET A 945 28.94 -32.63 -89.43
CA MET A 945 27.65 -32.15 -88.93
C MET A 945 27.26 -32.80 -87.60
N GLU A 946 27.58 -34.08 -87.38
CA GLU A 946 27.36 -34.78 -86.11
C GLU A 946 28.18 -34.17 -84.97
N ARG A 947 29.46 -33.85 -85.19
CA ARG A 947 30.29 -33.12 -84.21
C ARG A 947 29.70 -31.74 -83.90
N ASP A 948 29.28 -30.99 -84.92
CA ASP A 948 28.65 -29.68 -84.77
C ASP A 948 27.32 -29.74 -84.00
N VAL A 949 26.48 -30.73 -84.29
CA VAL A 949 25.19 -30.94 -83.59
C VAL A 949 25.43 -31.34 -82.14
N ASN A 950 26.40 -32.22 -81.87
CA ASN A 950 26.76 -32.59 -80.49
C ASN A 950 27.34 -31.41 -79.71
N MET A 951 28.20 -30.59 -80.32
CA MET A 951 28.72 -29.37 -79.69
C MET A 951 27.60 -28.34 -79.42
N LYS A 952 26.67 -28.14 -80.37
CA LYS A 952 25.49 -27.28 -80.18
C LYS A 952 24.54 -27.83 -79.11
N ARG A 953 24.37 -29.15 -79.01
CA ARG A 953 23.61 -29.81 -77.92
C ARG A 953 24.26 -29.54 -76.57
N GLN A 954 25.57 -29.73 -76.43
CA GLN A 954 26.30 -29.44 -75.19
C GLN A 954 26.14 -27.97 -74.79
N LEU A 955 26.30 -27.03 -75.72
CA LEU A 955 26.09 -25.60 -75.45
C LEU A 955 24.65 -25.29 -75.03
N ALA A 956 23.65 -25.94 -75.63
CA ALA A 956 22.25 -25.78 -75.24
C ALA A 956 21.96 -26.38 -73.84
N GLU A 957 22.63 -27.46 -73.46
CA GLU A 957 22.53 -28.09 -72.14
C GLU A 957 23.24 -27.25 -71.06
N ASP A 958 24.44 -26.72 -71.36
CA ASP A 958 25.16 -25.76 -70.52
C ASP A 958 24.34 -24.48 -70.27
N LEU A 959 23.69 -23.95 -71.32
CA LEU A 959 22.81 -22.78 -71.19
C LEU A 959 21.55 -23.09 -70.37
N LYS A 960 20.95 -24.28 -70.53
CA LYS A 960 19.83 -24.72 -69.66
C LYS A 960 20.27 -24.87 -68.20
N ALA A 961 21.45 -25.42 -67.94
CA ALA A 961 22.00 -25.55 -66.60
C ALA A 961 22.27 -24.18 -65.97
N ARG A 962 22.89 -23.24 -66.71
CA ARG A 962 23.09 -21.85 -66.27
C ARG A 962 21.76 -21.13 -66.00
N MET A 963 20.76 -21.29 -66.88
CA MET A 963 19.43 -20.71 -66.67
C MET A 963 18.76 -21.29 -65.43
N LYS A 964 18.88 -22.60 -65.17
CA LYS A 964 18.35 -23.23 -63.95
C LYS A 964 19.03 -22.68 -62.69
N ILE A 965 20.35 -22.56 -62.69
CA ILE A 965 21.11 -21.96 -61.58
C ILE A 965 20.67 -20.51 -61.33
N LEU A 966 20.47 -19.70 -62.39
CA LEU A 966 19.95 -18.34 -62.26
C LEU A 966 18.50 -18.32 -61.72
N GLN A 967 17.62 -19.20 -62.19
CA GLN A 967 16.26 -19.31 -61.66
C GLN A 967 16.21 -19.76 -60.19
N ASP A 968 17.11 -20.66 -59.78
CA ASP A 968 17.21 -21.11 -58.40
C ASP A 968 17.82 -20.03 -57.50
N ASN A 969 18.78 -19.24 -58.02
CA ASN A 969 19.29 -18.03 -57.36
C ASN A 969 18.22 -16.93 -57.25
N ASP A 970 17.36 -16.73 -58.26
CA ASP A 970 16.25 -15.79 -58.19
C ASP A 970 15.21 -16.21 -57.14
N LYS A 971 14.98 -17.53 -56.99
CA LYS A 971 14.10 -18.07 -55.93
C LYS A 971 14.69 -17.85 -54.55
N THR A 972 15.99 -18.10 -54.35
CA THR A 972 16.64 -17.86 -53.04
C THR A 972 16.67 -16.37 -52.72
N GLN A 973 17.01 -15.50 -53.68
CA GLN A 973 16.94 -14.04 -53.50
C GLN A 973 15.53 -13.56 -53.14
N LYS A 974 14.47 -14.07 -53.80
CA LYS A 974 13.08 -13.78 -53.42
C LYS A 974 12.76 -14.24 -52.00
N GLY A 975 13.19 -15.44 -51.61
CA GLY A 975 13.04 -15.94 -50.24
C GLY A 975 13.73 -15.03 -49.21
N LEU A 976 14.98 -14.62 -49.47
CA LEU A 976 15.70 -13.67 -48.62
C LEU A 976 15.00 -12.32 -48.54
N ILE A 977 14.46 -11.80 -49.65
CA ILE A 977 13.69 -10.54 -49.67
C ILE A 977 12.41 -10.71 -48.84
N GLU A 978 11.66 -11.80 -49.00
CA GLU A 978 10.45 -12.08 -48.21
C GLU A 978 10.74 -12.21 -46.71
N ASP A 979 11.87 -12.81 -46.33
CA ASP A 979 12.29 -12.93 -44.92
C ASP A 979 12.77 -11.59 -44.34
N LEU A 980 13.45 -10.77 -45.12
CA LEU A 980 13.73 -9.38 -44.75
C LEU A 980 12.43 -8.57 -44.58
N ASP A 981 11.46 -8.76 -45.47
CA ASP A 981 10.15 -8.11 -45.42
C ASP A 981 9.34 -8.52 -44.17
N LYS A 982 9.38 -9.81 -43.81
CA LYS A 982 8.82 -10.32 -42.54
C LYS A 982 9.51 -9.66 -41.35
N ARG A 983 10.84 -9.57 -41.36
CA ARG A 983 11.65 -8.98 -40.28
C ARG A 983 11.45 -7.47 -40.14
N VAL A 984 11.27 -6.74 -41.25
CA VAL A 984 10.88 -5.32 -41.23
C VAL A 984 9.47 -5.16 -40.65
N LYS A 985 8.52 -6.03 -41.02
CA LYS A 985 7.16 -6.02 -40.45
C LYS A 985 7.18 -6.27 -38.93
N THR A 986 7.90 -7.28 -38.43
CA THR A 986 7.98 -7.51 -36.98
C THR A 986 8.69 -6.37 -36.26
N LEU A 987 9.78 -5.82 -36.81
CA LEU A 987 10.46 -4.66 -36.22
C LEU A 987 9.58 -3.40 -36.21
N SER A 988 8.71 -3.21 -37.20
CA SER A 988 7.75 -2.09 -37.21
C SER A 988 6.69 -2.25 -36.11
N GLU A 989 6.14 -3.45 -35.93
CA GLU A 989 5.19 -3.77 -34.85
C GLU A 989 5.87 -3.69 -33.46
N GLU A 990 7.13 -4.11 -33.33
CA GLU A 990 7.91 -3.88 -32.11
C GLU A 990 8.11 -2.39 -31.82
N ALA A 991 8.40 -1.58 -32.84
CA ALA A 991 8.58 -0.14 -32.70
C ALA A 991 7.28 0.57 -32.29
N SER A 992 6.13 0.17 -32.85
CA SER A 992 4.83 0.73 -32.48
C SER A 992 4.36 0.26 -31.09
N ASN A 993 4.61 -1.00 -30.73
CA ASN A 993 4.39 -1.52 -29.38
C ASN A 993 5.27 -0.77 -28.34
N ARG A 994 6.56 -0.56 -28.63
CA ARG A 994 7.46 0.26 -27.79
C ARG A 994 6.95 1.70 -27.69
N LYS A 995 6.47 2.31 -28.78
CA LYS A 995 5.85 3.65 -28.76
C LYS A 995 4.61 3.70 -27.88
N ALA A 996 3.69 2.73 -28.02
CA ALA A 996 2.49 2.62 -27.20
C ALA A 996 2.82 2.41 -25.71
N PHE A 997 3.83 1.61 -25.40
CA PHE A 997 4.36 1.42 -24.05
C PHE A 997 4.95 2.72 -23.48
N ILE A 998 5.80 3.43 -24.24
CA ILE A 998 6.35 4.75 -23.85
C ILE A 998 5.23 5.77 -23.61
N GLU A 999 4.19 5.79 -24.45
CA GLU A 999 3.01 6.64 -24.22
C GLU A 999 2.22 6.22 -22.96
N SER A 1000 2.10 4.92 -22.68
CA SER A 1000 1.48 4.42 -21.45
C SER A 1000 2.28 4.84 -20.20
N LEU A 1001 3.61 4.72 -20.24
CA LEU A 1001 4.50 5.22 -19.18
C LEU A 1001 4.39 6.74 -19.04
N LYS A 1002 4.32 7.52 -20.13
CA LYS A 1002 4.09 8.97 -20.08
C LYS A 1002 2.73 9.31 -19.45
N ARG A 1003 1.67 8.57 -19.76
CA ARG A 1003 0.35 8.73 -19.12
C ARG A 1003 0.42 8.42 -17.62
N ARG A 1004 1.01 7.28 -17.22
CA ARG A 1004 1.23 6.92 -15.80
C ARG A 1004 2.06 7.97 -15.07
N LEU A 1005 3.17 8.43 -15.66
CA LEU A 1005 4.00 9.50 -15.10
C LEU A 1005 3.20 10.79 -14.94
N SER A 1006 2.35 11.17 -15.90
CA SER A 1006 1.51 12.36 -15.81
C SER A 1006 0.40 12.27 -14.75
N VAL A 1007 -0.04 11.06 -14.41
CA VAL A 1007 -0.97 10.81 -13.30
C VAL A 1007 -0.21 10.89 -11.97
N ALA A 1008 0.91 10.18 -11.84
CA ALA A 1008 1.75 10.20 -10.65
C ALA A 1008 2.28 11.62 -10.33
N THR A 1009 2.57 12.47 -11.33
CA THR A 1009 2.95 13.87 -11.08
C THR A 1009 1.76 14.73 -10.63
N LYS A 1010 0.54 14.46 -11.07
CA LYS A 1010 -0.67 15.13 -10.56
C LYS A 1010 -0.97 14.71 -9.13
N GLU A 1011 -0.98 13.41 -8.86
CA GLU A 1011 -1.16 12.85 -7.52
C GLU A 1011 -0.09 13.39 -6.55
N LYS A 1012 1.19 13.40 -6.97
CA LYS A 1012 2.27 14.05 -6.20
C LYS A 1012 1.97 15.52 -5.93
N ASN A 1013 1.55 16.30 -6.94
CA ASN A 1013 1.21 17.71 -6.74
C ASN A 1013 0.01 17.90 -5.81
N GLU A 1014 -0.99 17.01 -5.86
CA GLU A 1014 -2.15 17.01 -4.97
C GLU A 1014 -1.76 16.67 -3.52
N TYR A 1015 -0.89 15.66 -3.30
CA TYR A 1015 -0.32 15.33 -1.99
C TYR A 1015 0.62 16.43 -1.46
N GLU A 1016 1.38 17.10 -2.32
CA GLU A 1016 2.17 18.26 -1.91
C GLU A 1016 1.27 19.43 -1.50
N LEU A 1017 0.16 19.67 -2.21
CA LEU A 1017 -0.82 20.71 -1.87
C LEU A 1017 -1.56 20.38 -0.57
N SER A 1018 -1.97 19.13 -0.33
CA SER A 1018 -2.56 18.73 0.95
C SER A 1018 -1.55 18.84 2.10
N SER A 1019 -0.30 18.43 1.88
CA SER A 1019 0.78 18.53 2.88
C SER A 1019 1.21 19.98 3.16
N ARG A 1020 1.01 20.92 2.22
CA ARG A 1020 1.17 22.36 2.48
C ARG A 1020 0.01 22.89 3.31
N LYS A 1021 -1.24 22.57 2.96
CA LYS A 1021 -2.43 22.95 3.73
C LYS A 1021 -2.38 22.44 5.18
N LEU A 1022 -2.05 21.17 5.39
CA LEU A 1022 -1.92 20.58 6.72
C LEU A 1022 -0.80 21.25 7.54
N ARG A 1023 0.30 21.67 6.93
CA ARG A 1023 1.33 22.48 7.61
C ARG A 1023 0.81 23.85 7.97
N GLU A 1024 0.16 24.57 7.07
CA GLU A 1024 -0.44 25.86 7.38
C GLU A 1024 -1.49 25.76 8.50
N ASP A 1025 -2.30 24.70 8.51
CA ASP A 1025 -3.30 24.45 9.56
C ASP A 1025 -2.65 24.08 10.90
N LEU A 1026 -1.55 23.32 10.88
CA LEU A 1026 -0.74 23.03 12.06
C LEU A 1026 -0.10 24.31 12.62
N GLU A 1027 0.52 25.15 11.79
CA GLU A 1027 1.05 26.45 12.22
C GLU A 1027 -0.06 27.40 12.70
N ARG A 1028 -1.29 27.31 12.17
CA ARG A 1028 -2.45 28.06 12.69
C ARG A 1028 -2.84 27.55 14.08
N LYS A 1029 -2.71 26.24 14.33
CA LYS A 1029 -2.99 25.62 15.63
C LYS A 1029 -1.90 25.91 16.66
N GLU A 1030 -0.64 25.90 16.27
CA GLU A 1030 0.49 26.33 17.10
C GLU A 1030 0.30 27.78 17.57
N ARG A 1031 0.03 28.72 16.66
CA ARG A 1031 -0.28 30.12 17.01
C ARG A 1031 -1.52 30.26 17.92
N GLN A 1032 -2.51 29.38 17.80
CA GLN A 1032 -3.66 29.33 18.72
C GLN A 1032 -3.27 28.82 20.11
N ILE A 1033 -2.39 27.82 20.19
CA ILE A 1033 -1.86 27.28 21.46
C ILE A 1033 -0.97 28.33 22.14
N GLU A 1034 -0.06 28.99 21.42
CA GLU A 1034 0.77 30.09 21.92
C GLU A 1034 -0.09 31.23 22.50
N ALA A 1035 -1.15 31.64 21.79
CA ALA A 1035 -2.07 32.67 22.27
C ALA A 1035 -2.86 32.23 23.53
N LEU A 1036 -3.24 30.95 23.63
CA LEU A 1036 -3.89 30.39 24.82
C LEU A 1036 -2.92 30.27 26.00
N GLN A 1037 -1.67 29.86 25.77
CA GLN A 1037 -0.61 29.82 26.77
C GLN A 1037 -0.27 31.22 27.29
N ALA A 1038 -0.16 32.22 26.41
CA ALA A 1038 0.04 33.60 26.80
C ALA A 1038 -1.12 34.13 27.66
N ARG A 1039 -2.36 33.76 27.33
CA ARG A 1039 -3.55 34.11 28.14
C ARG A 1039 -3.58 33.38 29.48
N LEU A 1040 -3.22 32.09 29.51
CA LEU A 1040 -3.12 31.28 30.73
C LEU A 1040 -2.07 31.88 31.67
N ALA A 1041 -0.85 32.15 31.19
CA ALA A 1041 0.19 32.83 31.94
C ALA A 1041 -0.23 34.25 32.37
N GLY A 1042 -1.08 34.92 31.60
CA GLY A 1042 -1.71 36.18 32.00
C GLY A 1042 -2.63 36.00 33.21
N SER A 1043 -3.52 35.00 33.20
CA SER A 1043 -4.39 34.69 34.33
C SER A 1043 -3.63 34.14 35.54
N GLU A 1044 -2.56 33.36 35.36
CA GLU A 1044 -1.72 32.86 36.46
C GLU A 1044 -1.01 34.01 37.18
N ARG A 1045 -0.49 35.01 36.45
CA ARG A 1045 0.05 36.24 37.07
C ARG A 1045 -1.01 37.02 37.83
N ALA A 1046 -2.20 37.21 37.24
CA ALA A 1046 -3.29 37.91 37.92
C ALA A 1046 -3.79 37.17 39.18
N LEU A 1047 -3.81 35.82 39.15
CA LEU A 1047 -4.11 35.00 40.32
C LEU A 1047 -3.02 35.13 41.39
N ALA A 1048 -1.73 35.08 41.02
CA ALA A 1048 -0.62 35.28 41.95
C ALA A 1048 -0.65 36.69 42.58
N GLU A 1049 -0.96 37.73 41.81
CA GLU A 1049 -1.14 39.10 42.31
C GLU A 1049 -2.29 39.19 43.33
N LEU A 1050 -3.44 38.56 43.04
CA LEU A 1050 -4.58 38.49 43.96
C LEU A 1050 -4.28 37.64 45.21
N GLU A 1051 -3.52 36.55 45.09
CA GLU A 1051 -3.07 35.74 46.22
C GLU A 1051 -2.10 36.52 47.11
N GLU A 1052 -1.14 37.24 46.53
CA GLU A 1052 -0.27 38.12 47.30
C GLU A 1052 -1.06 39.26 47.97
N GLU A 1053 -2.05 39.86 47.30
CA GLU A 1053 -2.95 40.85 47.90
C GLU A 1053 -3.74 40.26 49.07
N ALA A 1054 -4.32 39.07 48.92
CA ALA A 1054 -5.01 38.38 50.01
C ALA A 1054 -4.05 38.06 51.18
N GLN A 1055 -2.83 37.60 50.90
CA GLN A 1055 -1.80 37.36 51.91
C GLN A 1055 -1.33 38.66 52.60
N ARG A 1056 -1.27 39.79 51.90
CA ARG A 1056 -0.97 41.11 52.49
C ARG A 1056 -2.11 41.56 53.41
N HIS A 1057 -3.37 41.42 52.98
CA HIS A 1057 -4.54 41.72 53.82
C HIS A 1057 -4.61 40.83 55.07
N MET A 1058 -4.41 39.51 54.94
CA MET A 1058 -4.42 38.60 56.09
C MET A 1058 -3.27 38.87 57.06
N ARG A 1059 -2.06 39.20 56.57
CA ARG A 1059 -0.95 39.63 57.43
C ARG A 1059 -1.29 40.92 58.19
N GLY A 1060 -1.82 41.93 57.52
CA GLY A 1060 -2.25 43.17 58.17
C GLY A 1060 -3.34 42.97 59.24
N LEU A 1061 -4.30 42.08 58.99
CA LEU A 1061 -5.31 41.70 60.00
C LEU A 1061 -4.71 40.92 61.17
N ALA A 1062 -3.75 40.02 60.91
CA ALA A 1062 -3.04 39.30 61.96
C ALA A 1062 -2.21 40.25 62.84
N GLU A 1063 -1.47 41.18 62.25
CA GLU A 1063 -0.70 42.23 62.93
C GLU A 1063 -1.59 43.16 63.77
N GLN A 1064 -2.77 43.54 63.25
CA GLN A 1064 -3.75 44.29 64.03
C GLN A 1064 -4.28 43.47 65.21
N SER A 1065 -4.59 42.19 64.99
CA SER A 1065 -5.08 41.29 66.05
C SER A 1065 -4.03 41.03 67.12
N THR A 1066 -2.75 40.83 66.77
CA THR A 1066 -1.67 40.69 67.75
C THR A 1066 -1.45 41.98 68.51
N GLY A 1067 -1.40 43.14 67.84
CA GLY A 1067 -1.26 44.45 68.49
C GLY A 1067 -2.40 44.76 69.49
N VAL A 1068 -3.64 44.37 69.17
CA VAL A 1068 -4.79 44.47 70.09
C VAL A 1068 -4.63 43.49 71.26
N MET A 1069 -4.26 42.24 71.00
CA MET A 1069 -4.05 41.24 72.06
C MET A 1069 -2.92 41.64 73.02
N GLU A 1070 -1.79 42.14 72.51
CA GLU A 1070 -0.69 42.70 73.31
C GLU A 1070 -1.14 43.92 74.12
N ALA A 1071 -1.98 44.79 73.55
CA ALA A 1071 -2.55 45.94 74.28
C ALA A 1071 -3.49 45.50 75.40
N LEU A 1072 -4.29 44.46 75.19
CA LEU A 1072 -5.14 43.86 76.23
C LEU A 1072 -4.32 43.15 77.30
N GLN A 1073 -3.28 42.39 76.92
CA GLN A 1073 -2.34 41.76 77.86
C GLN A 1073 -1.59 42.80 78.71
N ARG A 1074 -1.13 43.91 78.11
CA ARG A 1074 -0.51 45.03 78.84
C ARG A 1074 -1.49 45.67 79.83
N LYS A 1075 -2.74 45.90 79.43
CA LYS A 1075 -3.78 46.42 80.33
C LYS A 1075 -4.12 45.46 81.48
N LEU A 1076 -4.17 44.15 81.19
CA LEU A 1076 -4.38 43.11 82.22
C LEU A 1076 -3.22 43.06 83.21
N GLY A 1077 -1.97 43.13 82.72
CA GLY A 1077 -0.78 43.21 83.56
C GLY A 1077 -0.78 44.46 84.46
N GLN A 1078 -1.18 45.61 83.92
CA GLN A 1078 -1.34 46.85 84.69
C GLN A 1078 -2.43 46.73 85.78
N ALA A 1079 -3.59 46.15 85.45
CA ALA A 1079 -4.66 45.92 86.42
C ALA A 1079 -4.26 44.93 87.52
N ASN A 1080 -3.55 43.86 87.18
CA ASN A 1080 -3.02 42.90 88.16
C ASN A 1080 -1.98 43.56 89.08
N ALA A 1081 -1.05 44.35 88.54
CA ALA A 1081 -0.09 45.10 89.35
C ALA A 1081 -0.78 46.10 90.30
N GLN A 1082 -1.88 46.75 89.87
CA GLN A 1082 -2.70 47.60 90.74
C GLN A 1082 -3.39 46.80 91.86
N LEU A 1083 -3.91 45.60 91.56
CA LEU A 1083 -4.49 44.72 92.58
C LEU A 1083 -3.45 44.23 93.59
N GLU A 1084 -2.23 43.90 93.15
CA GLU A 1084 -1.11 43.54 94.04
C GLU A 1084 -0.70 44.71 94.94
N GLN A 1085 -0.62 45.93 94.40
CA GLN A 1085 -0.35 47.16 95.18
C GLN A 1085 -1.42 47.42 96.25
N LEU A 1086 -2.71 47.30 95.89
CA LEU A 1086 -3.81 47.43 96.85
C LEU A 1086 -3.78 46.32 97.91
N GLY A 1087 -3.47 45.08 97.51
CA GLY A 1087 -3.30 43.96 98.44
C GLY A 1087 -2.15 44.19 99.43
N ALA A 1088 -1.01 44.72 98.96
CA ALA A 1088 0.12 45.09 99.81
C ALA A 1088 -0.24 46.22 100.80
N MET A 1089 -0.93 47.26 100.33
CA MET A 1089 -1.40 48.36 101.18
C MET A 1089 -2.31 47.87 102.32
N VAL A 1090 -3.24 46.95 102.02
CA VAL A 1090 -4.12 46.34 103.04
C VAL A 1090 -3.31 45.53 104.06
N LYS A 1091 -2.29 44.76 103.64
CA LYS A 1091 -1.42 44.00 104.55
C LYS A 1091 -0.68 44.92 105.53
N VAL A 1092 -0.21 46.08 105.06
CA VAL A 1092 0.44 47.10 105.91
C VAL A 1092 -0.56 47.70 106.89
N MET A 1093 -1.74 48.15 106.43
CA MET A 1093 -2.77 48.71 107.31
C MET A 1093 -3.26 47.73 108.38
N ALA A 1094 -3.43 46.45 108.03
CA ALA A 1094 -3.84 45.42 108.99
C ALA A 1094 -2.77 45.18 110.07
N SER A 1095 -1.50 45.14 109.67
CA SER A 1095 -0.37 45.02 110.60
C SER A 1095 -0.28 46.21 111.57
N GLU A 1096 -0.49 47.43 111.08
CA GLU A 1096 -0.40 48.64 111.92
C GLU A 1096 -1.58 48.73 112.90
N ILE A 1097 -2.81 48.42 112.47
CA ILE A 1097 -3.98 48.37 113.36
C ILE A 1097 -3.78 47.29 114.44
N LEU A 1098 -3.14 46.16 114.12
CA LEU A 1098 -2.79 45.17 115.13
C LEU A 1098 -1.77 45.72 116.14
N ARG A 1099 -0.69 46.36 115.66
CA ARG A 1099 0.33 46.99 116.51
C ARG A 1099 -0.30 47.96 117.50
N ASP A 1100 -1.09 48.91 117.02
CA ASP A 1100 -1.79 49.88 117.86
C ASP A 1100 -2.67 49.18 118.92
N THR A 1101 -3.36 48.10 118.53
CA THR A 1101 -4.22 47.34 119.46
C THR A 1101 -3.39 46.65 120.53
N GLN A 1102 -2.23 46.08 120.16
CA GLN A 1102 -1.29 45.45 121.09
C GLN A 1102 -0.64 46.45 122.04
N ASP A 1103 -0.27 47.65 121.55
CA ASP A 1103 0.27 48.71 122.39
C ASP A 1103 -0.75 49.20 123.42
N VAL A 1104 -2.02 49.36 123.03
CA VAL A 1104 -3.11 49.69 123.97
C VAL A 1104 -3.33 48.54 124.97
N LYS A 1105 -3.33 47.26 124.54
CA LYS A 1105 -3.39 46.10 125.47
C LYS A 1105 -2.24 46.14 126.48
N MET A 1106 -1.01 46.39 126.03
CA MET A 1106 0.17 46.47 126.90
C MET A 1106 0.09 47.65 127.88
N GLN A 1107 -0.33 48.83 127.45
CA GLN A 1107 -0.52 49.96 128.37
C GLN A 1107 -1.67 49.70 129.36
N LEU A 1108 -2.78 49.13 128.91
CA LEU A 1108 -3.92 48.79 129.75
C LEU A 1108 -3.53 47.78 130.84
N ARG A 1109 -2.72 46.77 130.50
CA ARG A 1109 -2.14 45.83 131.47
C ARG A 1109 -1.19 46.50 132.45
N ARG A 1110 -0.30 47.39 132.00
CA ARG A 1110 0.56 48.21 132.90
C ARG A 1110 -0.28 49.04 133.88
N VAL A 1111 -1.40 49.61 133.43
CA VAL A 1111 -2.33 50.37 134.27
C VAL A 1111 -3.13 49.46 135.23
N LYS A 1112 -3.65 48.33 134.75
CA LYS A 1112 -4.35 47.32 135.57
C LYS A 1112 -3.41 46.74 136.65
N LYS A 1113 -2.16 46.35 136.32
CA LYS A 1113 -1.14 45.89 137.30
C LYS A 1113 -0.81 46.98 138.33
N ARG A 1114 -0.64 48.25 137.92
CA ARG A 1114 -0.48 49.39 138.85
C ARG A 1114 -1.70 49.61 139.76
N ARG A 1115 -2.93 49.44 139.25
CA ARG A 1115 -4.17 49.56 140.04
C ARG A 1115 -4.36 48.38 140.99
N ASN A 1116 -3.98 47.17 140.59
CA ASN A 1116 -4.01 45.98 141.45
C ASN A 1116 -2.96 46.06 142.57
N ARG A 1117 -1.73 46.55 142.29
CA ARG A 1117 -0.77 46.96 143.34
C ARG A 1117 -1.40 47.97 144.29
N ARG A 1118 -2.00 49.07 143.79
CA ARG A 1118 -2.69 50.08 144.63
C ARG A 1118 -3.88 49.53 145.43
N LYS A 1119 -4.59 48.50 144.94
CA LYS A 1119 -5.67 47.81 145.67
C LYS A 1119 -5.11 46.89 146.77
N ARG A 1120 -4.13 46.03 146.46
CA ARG A 1120 -3.43 45.17 147.45
C ARG A 1120 -2.86 46.02 148.61
N LEU A 1121 -2.31 47.20 148.33
CA LEU A 1121 -1.84 48.14 149.36
C LEU A 1121 -2.96 48.82 150.18
N LYS A 1122 -4.22 48.88 149.70
CA LYS A 1122 -5.36 49.49 150.43
C LYS A 1122 -6.19 48.50 151.23
N SER A 1123 -6.09 47.19 150.97
CA SER A 1123 -6.79 46.14 151.72
C SER A 1123 -6.02 45.60 152.93
N SER A 1124 -4.73 45.93 153.08
CA SER A 1124 -3.92 45.57 154.23
C SER A 1124 -4.07 46.60 155.35
N LYS A 1125 -4.53 46.19 156.54
CA LYS A 1125 -4.61 47.03 157.75
C LYS A 1125 -3.26 47.18 158.47
N LEU A 1126 -2.14 46.82 157.83
CA LEU A 1126 -0.79 46.91 158.38
C LEU A 1126 -0.07 48.15 157.83
N SER A 1127 0.69 48.83 158.68
CA SER A 1127 1.45 50.03 158.28
C SER A 1127 2.39 49.74 157.10
N ARG A 1128 2.47 50.68 156.14
CA ARG A 1128 3.33 50.56 154.96
C ARG A 1128 4.79 50.24 155.33
N GLU A 1129 5.27 50.78 156.44
CA GLU A 1129 6.63 50.51 156.92
C GLU A 1129 6.84 49.12 157.50
N SER A 1130 5.82 48.50 158.12
CA SER A 1130 5.97 47.15 158.66
C SER A 1130 5.91 46.09 157.56
N LEU A 1131 5.12 46.31 156.51
CA LEU A 1131 5.13 45.45 155.32
C LEU A 1131 6.46 45.56 154.57
N VAL A 1132 6.98 46.77 154.34
CA VAL A 1132 8.29 46.98 153.69
C VAL A 1132 9.43 46.41 154.53
N ARG A 1133 9.39 46.55 155.86
CA ARG A 1133 10.36 45.87 156.75
C ARG A 1133 10.26 44.35 156.67
N ALA A 1134 9.06 43.78 156.67
CA ALA A 1134 8.88 42.33 156.54
C ALA A 1134 9.38 41.80 155.18
N GLN A 1135 9.11 42.50 154.08
CA GLN A 1135 9.62 42.15 152.75
C GLN A 1135 11.14 42.33 152.66
N SER A 1136 11.70 43.40 153.22
CA SER A 1136 13.15 43.63 153.28
C SER A 1136 13.88 42.55 154.12
N VAL A 1137 13.29 42.14 155.24
CA VAL A 1137 13.81 41.03 156.06
C VAL A 1137 13.69 39.69 155.34
N ALA A 1138 12.55 39.41 154.69
CA ALA A 1138 12.39 38.18 153.90
C ALA A 1138 13.37 38.12 152.71
N ALA A 1139 13.55 39.23 152.00
CA ALA A 1139 14.53 39.36 150.92
C ALA A 1139 15.98 39.17 151.45
N SER A 1140 16.31 39.74 152.60
CA SER A 1140 17.63 39.57 153.24
C SER A 1140 17.87 38.16 153.80
N ILE A 1141 16.83 37.45 154.27
CA ILE A 1141 16.94 36.06 154.75
C ILE A 1141 17.08 35.08 153.58
N LEU A 1142 16.31 35.30 152.51
CA LEU A 1142 16.35 34.48 151.30
C LEU A 1142 17.49 34.88 150.34
N ASN A 1143 18.24 35.93 150.68
CA ASN A 1143 19.36 36.49 149.94
C ASN A 1143 19.01 36.86 148.47
N MET A 1144 17.81 37.44 148.29
CA MET A 1144 17.23 37.88 147.01
C MET A 1144 17.04 39.40 147.02
N SER A 1145 16.94 40.07 145.87
CA SER A 1145 16.57 41.48 145.89
C SER A 1145 15.09 41.65 146.28
N GLN A 1146 14.73 42.82 146.82
CA GLN A 1146 13.34 43.12 147.16
C GLN A 1146 12.42 43.08 145.92
N THR A 1147 12.96 43.37 144.74
CA THR A 1147 12.29 43.23 143.44
C THR A 1147 12.05 41.76 143.06
N ASP A 1148 13.03 40.87 143.24
CA ASP A 1148 12.88 39.45 142.89
C ASP A 1148 11.83 38.77 143.79
N LEU A 1149 11.79 39.17 145.06
CA LEU A 1149 10.76 38.72 146.00
C LEU A 1149 9.36 39.29 145.66
N GLU A 1150 9.27 40.51 145.09
CA GLU A 1150 8.00 41.04 144.59
C GLU A 1150 7.53 40.29 143.33
N ASP A 1151 8.41 39.97 142.39
CA ASP A 1151 8.04 39.27 141.15
C ASP A 1151 7.66 37.80 141.40
N MET A 1152 8.25 37.09 142.38
CA MET A 1152 7.78 35.76 142.80
C MET A 1152 6.44 35.78 143.57
N LEU A 1153 5.96 36.95 144.02
CA LEU A 1153 4.69 37.13 144.73
C LEU A 1153 3.58 37.77 143.86
N ASP A 1154 3.91 38.15 142.62
CA ASP A 1154 2.94 38.44 141.57
C ASP A 1154 2.55 37.11 140.91
N THR A 1155 1.33 36.65 141.21
CA THR A 1155 0.76 35.38 140.73
C THR A 1155 0.59 35.36 139.20
N ASP A 1156 0.94 34.23 138.56
CA ASP A 1156 1.04 34.02 137.09
C ASP A 1156 -0.23 34.26 136.26
N GLU A 1157 -1.35 34.67 136.85
CA GLU A 1157 -2.63 34.96 136.17
C GLU A 1157 -2.48 35.97 135.02
N ASP A 1158 -1.55 36.94 135.13
CA ASP A 1158 -1.28 37.93 134.07
C ASP A 1158 -0.57 37.31 132.83
N ALA A 1159 0.06 36.12 132.94
CA ALA A 1159 0.91 35.54 131.88
C ALA A 1159 0.11 34.72 130.84
N GLU A 1160 -0.83 33.89 131.28
CA GLU A 1160 -1.67 33.09 130.36
C GLU A 1160 -2.55 34.00 129.47
N ASP A 1161 -3.08 35.09 130.03
CA ASP A 1161 -3.83 36.12 129.32
C ASP A 1161 -2.98 36.83 128.24
N VAL A 1162 -1.64 36.89 128.39
CA VAL A 1162 -0.75 37.40 127.33
C VAL A 1162 -0.78 36.47 126.13
N GLN A 1163 -0.56 35.19 126.37
CA GLN A 1163 -0.41 34.19 125.31
C GLN A 1163 -1.74 33.97 124.56
N MET A 1164 -2.87 34.04 125.27
CA MET A 1164 -4.21 33.95 124.67
C MET A 1164 -4.55 35.15 123.79
N ASP A 1165 -4.17 36.38 124.15
CA ASP A 1165 -4.42 37.55 123.31
C ASP A 1165 -3.50 37.61 122.08
N MET A 1166 -2.22 37.23 122.20
CA MET A 1166 -1.33 37.16 121.04
C MET A 1166 -1.82 36.13 120.01
N LYS A 1167 -2.39 35.00 120.47
CA LYS A 1167 -2.97 34.00 119.58
C LYS A 1167 -4.21 34.51 118.83
N LYS A 1168 -5.15 35.17 119.50
CA LYS A 1168 -6.32 35.82 118.86
C LYS A 1168 -5.91 36.91 117.86
N ASP A 1169 -4.83 37.63 118.14
CA ASP A 1169 -4.29 38.66 117.28
C ASP A 1169 -3.66 38.06 116.00
N GLN A 1170 -2.97 36.92 116.13
CA GLN A 1170 -2.43 36.16 115.01
C GLN A 1170 -3.53 35.52 114.15
N ASP A 1171 -4.50 34.85 114.76
CA ASP A 1171 -5.66 34.24 114.07
C ASP A 1171 -6.43 35.29 113.23
N TRP A 1172 -6.50 36.54 113.69
CA TRP A 1172 -7.10 37.65 112.95
C TRP A 1172 -6.28 38.08 111.73
N LEU A 1173 -4.94 38.19 111.85
CA LEU A 1173 -4.08 38.47 110.70
C LEU A 1173 -4.16 37.36 109.64
N ASP A 1174 -4.15 36.10 110.07
CA ASP A 1174 -4.24 34.96 109.16
C ASP A 1174 -5.59 34.93 108.44
N GLN A 1175 -6.69 35.33 109.09
CA GLN A 1175 -7.99 35.49 108.45
C GLN A 1175 -8.04 36.66 107.45
N VAL A 1176 -7.37 37.80 107.75
CA VAL A 1176 -7.21 38.91 106.79
C VAL A 1176 -6.40 38.46 105.57
N MET A 1177 -5.29 37.76 105.79
CA MET A 1177 -4.46 37.19 104.73
C MET A 1177 -5.23 36.17 103.90
N LYS A 1178 -6.04 35.31 104.53
CA LYS A 1178 -6.88 34.31 103.84
C LYS A 1178 -7.96 34.94 102.95
N ILE A 1179 -8.43 36.16 103.25
CA ILE A 1179 -9.33 36.91 102.37
C ILE A 1179 -8.57 37.53 101.20
N LEU A 1180 -7.38 38.08 101.44
CA LEU A 1180 -6.55 38.68 100.38
C LEU A 1180 -6.04 37.68 99.33
N HIS A 1181 -5.86 36.41 99.67
CA HIS A 1181 -5.44 35.37 98.72
C HIS A 1181 -6.61 34.67 98.00
N GLN A 1182 -7.86 35.08 98.21
CA GLN A 1182 -8.99 34.59 97.42
C GLN A 1182 -9.00 35.24 96.03
N GLN A 1183 -9.46 34.52 95.01
CA GLN A 1183 -9.59 35.04 93.63
C GLN A 1183 -10.52 36.27 93.50
N SER A 1184 -11.30 36.57 94.54
CA SER A 1184 -12.08 37.79 94.67
C SER A 1184 -12.09 38.20 96.15
N PRO A 1185 -11.13 39.00 96.62
CA PRO A 1185 -11.08 39.41 98.02
C PRO A 1185 -12.31 40.26 98.34
N SER A 1186 -13.19 39.74 99.20
CA SER A 1186 -14.42 40.45 99.56
C SER A 1186 -14.09 41.68 100.40
N ALA A 1187 -14.17 42.86 99.77
CA ALA A 1187 -13.94 44.15 100.42
C ALA A 1187 -14.87 44.37 101.63
N ALA A 1188 -16.09 43.82 101.60
CA ALA A 1188 -17.01 43.86 102.73
C ALA A 1188 -16.48 43.07 103.94
N LEU A 1189 -16.12 41.79 103.74
CA LEU A 1189 -15.59 40.94 104.82
C LEU A 1189 -14.27 41.49 105.39
N LEU A 1190 -13.40 42.01 104.52
CA LEU A 1190 -12.17 42.67 104.90
C LEU A 1190 -12.44 43.93 105.75
N ALA A 1191 -13.34 44.80 105.30
CA ALA A 1191 -13.70 46.02 106.02
C ALA A 1191 -14.37 45.72 107.37
N ASP A 1192 -15.19 44.67 107.45
CA ASP A 1192 -15.83 44.25 108.70
C ASP A 1192 -14.82 43.70 109.72
N LEU A 1193 -13.84 42.90 109.28
CA LEU A 1193 -12.75 42.40 110.14
C LEU A 1193 -11.82 43.52 110.63
N ILE A 1194 -11.48 44.47 109.76
CA ILE A 1194 -10.70 45.65 110.14
C ILE A 1194 -11.50 46.53 111.12
N ARG A 1195 -12.78 46.77 110.84
CA ARG A 1195 -13.68 47.53 111.72
C ARG A 1195 -13.86 46.86 113.07
N ALA A 1196 -13.92 45.52 113.13
CA ALA A 1196 -13.96 44.77 114.38
C ALA A 1196 -12.70 45.00 115.22
N LYS A 1197 -11.51 44.95 114.62
CA LYS A 1197 -10.24 45.21 115.31
C LYS A 1197 -10.09 46.66 115.77
N MET A 1198 -10.51 47.62 114.95
CA MET A 1198 -10.56 49.03 115.35
C MET A 1198 -11.56 49.30 116.48
N LYS A 1199 -12.68 48.57 116.54
CA LYS A 1199 -13.63 48.61 117.68
C LYS A 1199 -13.02 48.01 118.94
N GLU A 1200 -12.31 46.87 118.85
CA GLU A 1200 -11.55 46.29 119.95
C GLU A 1200 -10.54 47.31 120.50
N ARG A 1201 -9.71 47.91 119.63
CA ARG A 1201 -8.78 48.99 120.02
C ARG A 1201 -9.50 50.14 120.72
N ARG A 1202 -10.63 50.60 120.16
CA ARG A 1202 -11.41 51.72 120.73
C ARG A 1202 -11.91 51.39 122.14
N LEU A 1203 -12.52 50.22 122.33
CA LEU A 1203 -13.00 49.78 123.65
C LEU A 1203 -11.85 49.67 124.66
N LEU A 1204 -10.69 49.14 124.24
CA LEU A 1204 -9.50 49.07 125.07
C LEU A 1204 -8.94 50.47 125.42
N THR A 1205 -9.01 51.44 124.51
CA THR A 1205 -8.64 52.84 124.82
C THR A 1205 -9.66 53.54 125.73
N GLU A 1206 -10.96 53.24 125.60
CA GLU A 1206 -12.00 53.75 126.50
C GLU A 1206 -11.87 53.13 127.90
N GLU A 1207 -11.55 51.84 128.01
CA GLU A 1207 -11.14 51.23 129.28
C GLU A 1207 -9.91 51.93 129.87
N LEU A 1208 -8.87 52.18 129.06
CA LEU A 1208 -7.64 52.84 129.50
C LEU A 1208 -7.91 54.26 130.02
N ALA A 1209 -8.75 55.03 129.34
CA ALA A 1209 -9.21 56.35 129.78
C ALA A 1209 -10.02 56.29 131.09
N SER A 1210 -10.90 55.29 131.25
CA SER A 1210 -11.67 55.10 132.51
C SER A 1210 -10.79 54.85 133.75
N PHE A 1211 -9.56 54.36 133.57
CA PHE A 1211 -8.58 54.26 134.65
C PHE A 1211 -7.86 55.60 134.96
N GLY A 1212 -7.88 56.56 134.03
CA GLY A 1212 -7.37 57.93 134.19
C GLY A 1212 -8.40 58.89 134.79
N ASP A 1213 -9.67 58.83 134.36
CA ASP A 1213 -10.71 59.81 134.76
C ASP A 1213 -11.06 59.77 136.26
N ASN A 1214 -10.83 58.64 136.93
CA ASN A 1214 -10.95 58.50 138.39
C ASN A 1214 -9.85 59.24 139.20
N VAL A 1215 -9.15 60.21 138.59
CA VAL A 1215 -8.15 61.10 139.24
C VAL A 1215 -8.61 62.57 139.24
N ALA A 1216 -9.72 62.91 138.57
CA ALA A 1216 -10.12 64.30 138.29
C ALA A 1216 -11.39 64.80 139.04
N GLN A 1217 -11.68 64.27 140.23
CA GLN A 1217 -12.53 64.94 141.22
C GLN A 1217 -11.79 65.03 142.56
N SER A 1218 -11.33 66.23 142.90
CA SER A 1218 -10.78 66.60 144.22
C SER A 1218 -11.92 66.90 145.22
N PRO A 1219 -11.69 66.93 146.55
CA PRO A 1219 -10.42 67.14 147.25
C PRO A 1219 -9.67 65.86 147.69
#